data_AF-A0A970QW49-F1
#
_entry.id   AF-A0A970QW49-F1
#
_cell.length_a   1.000
_cell.length_b   1.000
_cell.length_c   1.000
_cell.angle_alpha   90.00
_cell.angle_beta   90.00
_cell.angle_gamma   90.00
#
_symmetry.space_group_name_H-M   'P 1'
#
loop_
_entity.id
_entity.type
_entity.pdbx_description
1 polymer ?
#
loop_
_entity_poly.entity_id
_entity_poly.type
_entity_poly.pdbx_seq_one_letter_code
_entity_poly.pdbx_strand_id
1 'polypeptide(L)'
;MVLTNQNKQTKSRKIIFICTGNTCRSPIADGIFKAMLRERGVCGISSESAGLCAVPGMPAEKNAISAAAERGVDISRHKASPAEQSLLDGADIVVCMTNAHAEELKKRVSPKKVVVLGGGIPDPYGGGIEIYRECVSSVEKGLAALMDNAVFDGGEFKSFTQIDSEDVDITGGFWRERQELNRDVTLGAVRGQFEDTGRFDAFGLARAKDKPFKPHIFWDSDVAKWLESAALILSKNKDKKLEKFIDDIVCLIEKSQCGDGYFNTFFTAENADRRFKDRMSHELYCAGHLIEAAVAYFRATGKQKFLNCMRRYADLIEKVFKIDGLAEFTTPGHEEIELALVKLYRCTGETRYLELSKFFIDARGNPSSKEVIKGENRAELQDHLPVREQATAEGHSVRACCLYSGMADIARECRDTELSNACEKLFDNITKKRMYITGGIGSTRDGERFTGDYDLPNDTAYAETCAAISLAMFGVRMSLISADSSYADVVERVLYNGMLSGVSLDGKSFFYENPLEINLSDRSIPAKENTRRAITRRAEVFDCSCCPPNITRFIASLGGYIYSFGGDTVFVHQFIDSVADFDFNGRRTVVRQSTRYPDDGAVVFEAKGVRGKRLAVRIPSWCSNHSFDKQPSDVTKGYAYFDIDSDKFELSYEMEMTPKWYEASAKVWADAGKVALARGPVVYCVEGVDNGRELWTLYADIFSPVKEIRDERLNLLCLDAAGYKKAECCCRPSPLYRPVSGNFLPARLRFIPYYAFANRGETDMAVWVGKLC
;
A
#
# COMPACT_ATOMS: atom_id res chain seq x y z
N MET A 1 5.02 13.51 40.26
CA MET A 1 3.56 13.52 40.44
C MET A 1 2.98 12.80 39.24
N VAL A 2 2.60 11.53 39.43
CA VAL A 2 2.21 10.60 38.37
C VAL A 2 0.74 10.87 38.02
N LEU A 3 0.48 11.34 36.81
CA LEU A 3 -0.86 11.35 36.22
C LEU A 3 -0.99 10.09 35.37
N THR A 4 -1.72 9.12 35.91
CA THR A 4 -2.08 7.86 35.26
C THR A 4 -3.03 8.12 34.09
N ASN A 5 -2.52 7.94 32.86
CA ASN A 5 -3.36 7.83 31.67
C ASN A 5 -4.19 6.54 31.76
N GLN A 6 -5.48 6.69 32.03
CA GLN A 6 -6.43 5.58 31.98
C GLN A 6 -6.61 5.11 30.53
N ASN A 7 -6.36 3.82 30.33
CA ASN A 7 -6.72 2.98 29.20
C ASN A 7 -8.02 3.38 28.51
N LYS A 8 -7.93 3.85 27.25
CA LYS A 8 -9.03 3.72 26.29
C LYS A 8 -8.84 2.42 25.53
N GLN A 9 -9.40 1.33 26.05
CA GLN A 9 -9.67 0.11 25.28
C GLN A 9 -10.55 0.47 24.08
N THR A 10 -10.15 0.03 22.89
CA THR A 10 -10.89 0.10 21.63
C THR A 10 -12.13 -0.81 21.72
N LYS A 11 -13.28 -0.21 22.04
CA LYS A 11 -14.54 -0.95 22.21
C LYS A 11 -15.26 -1.10 20.87
N SER A 12 -15.56 -2.35 20.50
CA SER A 12 -16.68 -2.70 19.62
C SER A 12 -17.93 -1.91 20.02
N ARG A 13 -18.56 -1.20 19.08
CA ARG A 13 -19.74 -0.38 19.40
C ARG A 13 -20.96 -1.28 19.53
N LYS A 14 -21.57 -1.28 20.73
CA LYS A 14 -22.78 -2.07 21.00
C LYS A 14 -24.03 -1.19 20.92
N ILE A 15 -24.98 -1.57 20.05
CA ILE A 15 -26.27 -0.89 19.88
C ILE A 15 -27.40 -1.77 20.41
N ILE A 16 -28.34 -1.18 21.15
CA ILE A 16 -29.50 -1.92 21.67
C ILE A 16 -30.81 -1.28 21.23
N PHE A 17 -31.66 -2.04 20.54
CA PHE A 17 -32.99 -1.60 20.13
C PHE A 17 -34.05 -1.91 21.19
N ILE A 18 -34.83 -0.91 21.59
CA ILE A 18 -35.78 -1.00 22.70
C ILE A 18 -37.22 -0.71 22.25
N CYS A 19 -38.13 -1.67 22.51
CA CYS A 19 -39.57 -1.47 22.42
C CYS A 19 -40.30 -1.95 23.70
N THR A 20 -41.63 -2.05 23.69
CA THR A 20 -42.40 -2.50 24.86
C THR A 20 -42.12 -3.96 25.21
N GLY A 21 -42.54 -4.91 24.37
CA GLY A 21 -42.50 -6.35 24.68
C GLY A 21 -41.36 -7.15 24.07
N ASN A 22 -40.52 -6.53 23.23
CA ASN A 22 -39.46 -7.20 22.45
C ASN A 22 -39.93 -8.39 21.60
N THR A 23 -41.14 -8.30 21.04
CA THR A 23 -41.72 -9.33 20.17
C THR A 23 -42.02 -8.83 18.74
N CYS A 24 -42.09 -7.51 18.53
CA CYS A 24 -42.46 -6.92 17.24
C CYS A 24 -41.38 -5.94 16.73
N ARG A 25 -41.42 -4.67 17.18
CA ARG A 25 -40.61 -3.56 16.64
C ARG A 25 -39.10 -3.71 16.84
N SER A 26 -38.63 -3.96 18.06
CA SER A 26 -37.18 -4.04 18.31
C SER A 26 -36.48 -5.25 17.69
N PRO A 27 -37.10 -6.45 17.58
CA PRO A 27 -36.55 -7.56 16.80
C PRO A 27 -36.49 -7.26 15.30
N ILE A 28 -37.53 -6.64 14.73
CA ILE A 28 -37.53 -6.18 13.34
C ILE A 28 -36.36 -5.21 13.10
N ALA A 29 -36.21 -4.20 13.97
CA ALA A 29 -35.14 -3.22 13.86
C ALA A 29 -33.74 -3.84 13.94
N ASP A 30 -33.50 -4.75 14.90
CA ASP A 30 -32.22 -5.44 15.02
C ASP A 30 -31.90 -6.31 13.79
N GLY A 31 -32.88 -7.08 13.30
CA GLY A 31 -32.71 -7.92 12.12
C GLY A 31 -32.40 -7.12 10.85
N ILE A 32 -33.18 -6.06 10.59
CA ILE A 32 -32.98 -5.18 9.43
C ILE A 32 -31.65 -4.44 9.57
N PHE A 33 -31.32 -3.92 10.74
CA PHE A 33 -30.06 -3.22 10.95
C PHE A 33 -28.85 -4.13 10.69
N LYS A 34 -28.87 -5.38 11.16
CA LYS A 34 -27.84 -6.38 10.83
C LYS A 34 -27.75 -6.67 9.35
N ALA A 35 -28.88 -6.72 8.64
CA ALA A 35 -28.89 -6.88 7.18
C ALA A 35 -28.26 -5.67 6.48
N MET A 36 -28.63 -4.46 6.87
CA MET A 36 -28.06 -3.22 6.33
C MET A 36 -26.56 -3.08 6.62
N LEU A 37 -26.08 -3.50 7.79
CA LEU A 37 -24.64 -3.53 8.10
C LEU A 37 -23.89 -4.46 7.15
N ARG A 38 -24.43 -5.66 6.88
CA ARG A 38 -23.85 -6.61 5.91
C ARG A 38 -23.87 -6.04 4.49
N GLU A 39 -24.99 -5.47 4.06
CA GLU A 39 -25.14 -4.88 2.73
C GLU A 39 -24.20 -3.69 2.50
N ARG A 40 -24.00 -2.84 3.53
CA ARG A 40 -23.10 -1.69 3.47
C ARG A 40 -21.63 -2.03 3.81
N GLY A 41 -21.29 -3.29 4.08
CA GLY A 41 -19.93 -3.71 4.45
C GLY A 41 -19.40 -3.12 5.76
N VAL A 42 -20.28 -2.69 6.67
CA VAL A 42 -19.88 -2.04 7.93
C VAL A 42 -19.55 -3.10 8.97
N CYS A 43 -18.31 -3.11 9.47
CA CYS A 43 -17.85 -4.03 10.52
C CYS A 43 -17.62 -3.30 11.87
N GLY A 44 -17.39 -4.05 12.96
CA GLY A 44 -17.07 -3.47 14.28
C GLY A 44 -18.26 -2.92 15.09
N ILE A 45 -19.49 -3.15 14.61
CA ILE A 45 -20.74 -2.79 15.29
C ILE A 45 -21.53 -4.06 15.58
N SER A 46 -21.93 -4.24 16.84
CA SER A 46 -22.87 -5.29 17.22
C SER A 46 -24.20 -4.68 17.61
N SER A 47 -25.29 -5.42 17.36
CA SER A 47 -26.62 -5.02 17.81
C SER A 47 -27.39 -6.16 18.45
N GLU A 48 -28.22 -5.78 19.41
CA GLU A 48 -29.16 -6.64 20.11
C GLU A 48 -30.51 -5.92 20.26
N SER A 49 -31.56 -6.65 20.62
CA SER A 49 -32.87 -6.07 20.95
C SER A 49 -33.34 -6.50 22.33
N ALA A 50 -34.06 -5.60 23.00
CA ALA A 50 -34.68 -5.84 24.30
C ALA A 50 -35.99 -5.07 24.47
N GLY A 51 -36.69 -5.28 25.59
CA GLY A 51 -37.97 -4.65 25.87
C GLY A 51 -38.18 -4.25 27.33
N LEU A 52 -38.87 -3.12 27.53
CA LEU A 52 -39.11 -2.54 28.86
C LEU A 52 -40.07 -3.37 29.73
N CYS A 53 -40.95 -4.14 29.08
CA CYS A 53 -41.92 -5.05 29.69
C CYS A 53 -41.88 -6.42 28.99
N ALA A 54 -40.69 -6.86 28.54
CA ALA A 54 -40.54 -8.13 27.85
C ALA A 54 -40.69 -9.31 28.83
N VAL A 55 -41.36 -10.37 28.38
CA VAL A 55 -41.37 -11.66 29.08
C VAL A 55 -40.22 -12.50 28.50
N PRO A 56 -39.22 -12.89 29.31
CA PRO A 56 -38.05 -13.62 28.81
C PRO A 56 -38.42 -14.86 28.00
N GLY A 57 -37.78 -15.02 26.84
CA GLY A 57 -37.93 -16.20 26.00
C GLY A 57 -39.18 -16.24 25.10
N MET A 58 -40.08 -15.24 25.17
CA MET A 58 -41.21 -15.19 24.23
C MET A 58 -40.73 -15.08 22.78
N PRO A 59 -41.35 -15.80 21.84
CA PRO A 59 -40.99 -15.70 20.43
C PRO A 59 -41.38 -14.33 19.85
N ALA A 60 -40.77 -13.96 18.72
CA ALA A 60 -41.29 -12.88 17.90
C ALA A 60 -42.73 -13.18 17.46
N GLU A 61 -43.52 -12.12 17.29
CA GLU A 61 -44.91 -12.22 16.86
C GLU A 61 -44.96 -12.72 15.39
N LYS A 62 -46.00 -13.49 15.03
CA LYS A 62 -46.06 -14.19 13.73
C LYS A 62 -46.11 -13.25 12.53
N ASN A 63 -46.88 -12.16 12.62
CA ASN A 63 -46.92 -11.13 11.59
C ASN A 63 -45.61 -10.34 11.55
N ALA A 64 -44.93 -10.14 12.67
CA ALA A 64 -43.57 -9.55 12.68
C ALA A 64 -42.55 -10.42 11.93
N ILE A 65 -42.57 -11.74 12.17
CA ILE A 65 -41.72 -12.70 11.45
C ILE A 65 -42.02 -12.66 9.96
N SER A 66 -43.30 -12.71 9.59
CA SER A 66 -43.73 -12.73 8.19
C SER A 66 -43.35 -11.44 7.45
N ALA A 67 -43.61 -10.27 8.06
CA ALA A 67 -43.28 -8.98 7.46
C ALA A 67 -41.76 -8.73 7.37
N ALA A 68 -40.96 -9.20 8.32
CA ALA A 68 -39.50 -9.14 8.24
C ALA A 68 -38.94 -10.09 7.16
N ALA A 69 -39.51 -11.29 7.02
CA ALA A 69 -39.11 -12.26 6.01
C ALA A 69 -39.35 -11.76 4.58
N GLU A 70 -40.41 -10.97 4.35
CA GLU A 70 -40.66 -10.27 3.08
C GLU A 70 -39.52 -9.31 2.68
N ARG A 71 -38.68 -8.89 3.65
CA ARG A 71 -37.47 -8.08 3.44
C ARG A 71 -36.17 -8.88 3.51
N GLY A 72 -36.24 -10.21 3.46
CA GLY A 72 -35.07 -11.09 3.54
C GLY A 72 -34.45 -11.20 4.94
N VAL A 73 -35.19 -10.83 5.99
CA VAL A 73 -34.72 -10.88 7.39
C VAL A 73 -35.45 -11.98 8.16
N ASP A 74 -34.70 -12.97 8.65
CA ASP A 74 -35.25 -14.04 9.51
C ASP A 74 -35.12 -13.68 11.00
N ILE A 75 -36.26 -13.42 11.65
CA ILE A 75 -36.36 -13.24 13.11
C ILE A 75 -37.12 -14.38 13.81
N SER A 76 -37.35 -15.52 13.13
CA SER A 76 -38.11 -16.66 13.67
C SER A 76 -37.47 -17.30 14.91
N ARG A 77 -36.14 -17.15 15.05
CA ARG A 77 -35.37 -17.65 16.19
C ARG A 77 -35.22 -16.62 17.33
N HIS A 78 -35.79 -15.43 17.17
CA HIS A 78 -35.72 -14.38 18.17
C HIS A 78 -36.39 -14.82 19.49
N LYS A 79 -35.78 -14.45 20.61
CA LYS A 79 -36.29 -14.66 21.95
C LYS A 79 -36.29 -13.33 22.70
N ALA A 80 -37.45 -12.94 23.21
CA ALA A 80 -37.62 -11.69 23.92
C ALA A 80 -36.71 -11.63 25.15
N SER A 81 -36.02 -10.50 25.33
CA SER A 81 -35.10 -10.22 26.42
C SER A 81 -35.53 -8.93 27.16
N PRO A 82 -35.59 -8.93 28.50
CA PRO A 82 -35.85 -7.70 29.25
C PRO A 82 -34.70 -6.70 29.13
N ALA A 83 -35.05 -5.41 29.14
CA ALA A 83 -34.09 -4.32 29.15
C ALA A 83 -33.49 -4.12 30.55
N GLU A 84 -32.70 -5.10 31.01
CA GLU A 84 -32.02 -5.07 32.30
C GLU A 84 -30.82 -4.10 32.32
N GLN A 85 -30.48 -3.60 33.51
CA GLN A 85 -29.35 -2.69 33.71
C GLN A 85 -28.04 -3.24 33.13
N SER A 86 -27.73 -4.51 33.41
CA SER A 86 -26.50 -5.19 32.97
C SER A 86 -26.34 -5.21 31.44
N LEU A 87 -27.46 -5.37 30.72
CA LEU A 87 -27.50 -5.34 29.26
C LEU A 87 -27.26 -3.91 28.74
N LEU A 88 -27.87 -2.92 29.38
CA LEU A 88 -27.85 -1.52 28.97
C LEU A 88 -26.53 -0.80 29.32
N ASP A 89 -25.86 -1.16 30.41
CA ASP A 89 -24.57 -0.61 30.84
C ASP A 89 -23.45 -0.87 29.81
N GLY A 90 -23.59 -1.95 29.05
CA GLY A 90 -22.68 -2.30 27.96
C GLY A 90 -22.96 -1.58 26.64
N ALA A 91 -24.07 -0.85 26.51
CA ALA A 91 -24.48 -0.22 25.27
C ALA A 91 -23.80 1.15 25.06
N ASP A 92 -23.27 1.38 23.86
CA ASP A 92 -22.78 2.71 23.48
C ASP A 92 -23.92 3.60 22.97
N ILE A 93 -24.93 3.00 22.33
CA ILE A 93 -26.13 3.68 21.85
C ILE A 93 -27.36 2.81 22.15
N VAL A 94 -28.39 3.42 22.74
CA VAL A 94 -29.71 2.80 22.91
C VAL A 94 -30.69 3.46 21.94
N VAL A 95 -31.33 2.67 21.10
CA VAL A 95 -32.28 3.12 20.08
C VAL A 95 -33.69 2.72 20.49
N CYS A 96 -34.48 3.70 20.93
CA CYS A 96 -35.84 3.53 21.38
C CYS A 96 -36.84 3.67 20.23
N MET A 97 -37.88 2.83 20.22
CA MET A 97 -38.94 2.93 19.21
C MET A 97 -39.84 4.16 19.39
N THR A 98 -39.92 4.78 20.58
CA THR A 98 -40.77 5.96 20.83
C THR A 98 -40.12 6.86 21.90
N ASN A 99 -40.57 8.12 21.98
CA ASN A 99 -40.18 9.03 23.07
C ASN A 99 -40.58 8.49 24.45
N ALA A 100 -41.73 7.84 24.56
CA ALA A 100 -42.17 7.24 25.83
C ALA A 100 -41.21 6.14 26.30
N HIS A 101 -40.67 5.32 25.38
CA HIS A 101 -39.64 4.34 25.74
C HIS A 101 -38.35 5.03 26.21
N ALA A 102 -37.93 6.11 25.56
CA ALA A 102 -36.72 6.84 25.94
C ALA A 102 -36.87 7.47 27.35
N GLU A 103 -38.01 8.09 27.64
CA GLU A 103 -38.29 8.68 28.96
C GLU A 103 -38.39 7.62 30.06
N GLU A 104 -39.02 6.49 29.79
CA GLU A 104 -39.08 5.39 30.76
C GLU A 104 -37.71 4.74 30.98
N LEU A 105 -36.90 4.62 29.93
CA LEU A 105 -35.55 4.07 30.01
C LEU A 105 -34.61 5.00 30.80
N LYS A 106 -34.70 6.32 30.63
CA LYS A 106 -33.92 7.33 31.40
C LYS A 106 -34.20 7.30 32.90
N LYS A 107 -35.36 6.78 33.34
CA LYS A 107 -35.65 6.56 34.78
C LYS A 107 -34.92 5.34 35.35
N ARG A 108 -34.56 4.38 34.50
CA ARG A 108 -33.98 3.09 34.88
C ARG A 108 -32.47 3.08 34.72
N VAL A 109 -31.93 3.77 33.71
CA VAL A 109 -30.51 3.76 33.34
C VAL A 109 -30.05 5.12 32.81
N SER A 110 -28.73 5.36 32.78
CA SER A 110 -28.10 6.53 32.15
C SER A 110 -27.16 6.11 31.00
N PRO A 111 -27.68 5.76 29.81
CA PRO A 111 -26.85 5.33 28.68
C PRO A 111 -26.03 6.51 28.16
N LYS A 112 -24.88 6.22 27.52
CA LYS A 112 -24.04 7.25 26.90
C LYS A 112 -24.79 8.07 25.84
N LYS A 113 -25.69 7.43 25.08
CA LYS A 113 -26.51 8.07 24.06
C LYS A 113 -27.84 7.33 23.88
N VAL A 114 -28.94 8.07 23.88
CA VAL A 114 -30.30 7.56 23.62
C VAL A 114 -30.86 8.27 22.39
N VAL A 115 -31.40 7.50 21.44
CA VAL A 115 -31.97 8.02 20.19
C VAL A 115 -33.36 7.42 19.99
N VAL A 116 -34.29 8.18 19.42
CA VAL A 116 -35.60 7.68 19.01
C VAL A 116 -35.61 7.44 17.51
N LEU A 117 -35.93 6.20 17.11
CA LEU A 117 -35.86 5.79 15.72
C LEU A 117 -36.95 6.48 14.88
N GLY A 118 -36.55 7.17 13.81
CA GLY A 118 -37.48 7.76 12.84
C GLY A 118 -38.50 8.76 13.41
N GLY A 119 -38.24 9.33 14.60
CA GLY A 119 -39.19 10.20 15.31
C GLY A 119 -40.29 9.45 16.08
N GLY A 120 -40.33 8.12 16.00
CA GLY A 120 -41.29 7.26 16.68
C GLY A 120 -41.93 6.24 15.74
N ILE A 121 -41.85 4.97 16.10
CA ILE A 121 -42.42 3.84 15.37
C ILE A 121 -43.72 3.39 16.08
N PRO A 122 -44.89 3.52 15.42
CA PRO A 122 -46.18 3.07 15.95
C PRO A 122 -46.16 1.58 16.33
N ASP A 123 -46.90 1.20 17.38
CA ASP A 123 -46.93 -0.19 17.83
C ASP A 123 -47.85 -1.05 16.95
N PRO A 124 -47.33 -2.07 16.24
CA PRO A 124 -48.16 -2.91 15.37
C PRO A 124 -48.91 -4.01 16.12
N TYR A 125 -48.66 -4.17 17.44
CA TYR A 125 -49.15 -5.30 18.22
C TYR A 125 -50.68 -5.45 18.17
N GLY A 126 -51.14 -6.64 17.80
CA GLY A 126 -52.58 -6.96 17.67
C GLY A 126 -53.22 -6.51 16.35
N GLY A 127 -52.46 -5.88 15.46
CA GLY A 127 -52.89 -5.49 14.12
C GLY A 127 -52.84 -6.62 13.09
N GLY A 128 -53.45 -6.38 11.93
CA GLY A 128 -53.29 -7.24 10.74
C GLY A 128 -51.91 -7.07 10.08
N ILE A 129 -51.57 -7.98 9.16
CA ILE A 129 -50.25 -8.02 8.50
C ILE A 129 -49.84 -6.71 7.82
N GLU A 130 -50.78 -5.93 7.27
CA GLU A 130 -50.47 -4.64 6.64
C GLU A 130 -49.87 -3.62 7.63
N ILE A 131 -50.34 -3.60 8.88
CA ILE A 131 -49.80 -2.72 9.93
C ILE A 131 -48.35 -3.11 10.26
N TYR A 132 -48.02 -4.40 10.19
CA TYR A 132 -46.65 -4.88 10.37
C TYR A 132 -45.75 -4.50 9.18
N ARG A 133 -46.26 -4.54 7.95
CA ARG A 133 -45.51 -4.06 6.76
C ARG A 133 -45.23 -2.56 6.81
N GLU A 134 -46.19 -1.76 7.27
CA GLU A 134 -45.98 -0.33 7.53
C GLU A 134 -44.95 -0.10 8.64
N CYS A 135 -45.00 -0.89 9.71
CA CYS A 135 -44.00 -0.86 10.77
C CYS A 135 -42.60 -1.17 10.24
N VAL A 136 -42.44 -2.23 9.44
CA VAL A 136 -41.17 -2.59 8.78
C VAL A 136 -40.66 -1.44 7.93
N SER A 137 -41.51 -0.87 7.08
CA SER A 137 -41.13 0.25 6.19
C SER A 137 -40.71 1.49 6.98
N SER A 138 -41.37 1.77 8.11
CA SER A 138 -41.02 2.88 9.00
C SER A 138 -39.69 2.63 9.71
N VAL A 139 -39.43 1.38 10.12
CA VAL A 139 -38.16 0.97 10.71
C VAL A 139 -37.02 1.08 9.69
N GLU A 140 -37.19 0.59 8.46
CA GLU A 140 -36.18 0.71 7.39
C GLU A 140 -35.80 2.18 7.15
N LYS A 141 -36.81 3.05 7.00
CA LYS A 141 -36.58 4.49 6.81
C LYS A 141 -35.87 5.12 8.01
N GLY A 142 -36.28 4.76 9.22
CA GLY A 142 -35.66 5.23 10.45
C GLY A 142 -34.21 4.76 10.60
N LEU A 143 -33.91 3.52 10.22
CA LEU A 143 -32.58 2.94 10.26
C LEU A 143 -31.67 3.54 9.19
N ALA A 144 -32.17 3.72 7.96
CA ALA A 144 -31.43 4.42 6.91
C ALA A 144 -30.99 5.82 7.40
N ALA A 145 -31.94 6.60 7.94
CA ALA A 145 -31.63 7.90 8.51
C ALA A 145 -30.67 7.82 9.71
N LEU A 146 -30.79 6.79 10.56
CA LEU A 146 -29.86 6.59 11.69
C LEU A 146 -28.44 6.32 11.17
N MET A 147 -28.31 5.51 10.12
CA MET A 147 -27.04 5.13 9.48
C MET A 147 -26.39 6.27 8.71
N ASP A 148 -27.20 7.18 8.16
CA ASP A 148 -26.73 8.32 7.38
C ASP A 148 -26.42 9.54 8.26
N ASN A 149 -26.86 9.55 9.52
CA ASN A 149 -26.57 10.61 10.49
C ASN A 149 -25.30 10.33 11.31
N ALA A 150 -24.69 11.40 11.83
CA ALA A 150 -23.49 11.46 12.69
C ALA A 150 -23.54 10.68 14.02
N VAL A 151 -24.50 9.76 14.18
CA VAL A 151 -24.53 8.76 15.25
C VAL A 151 -23.47 7.67 15.02
N PHE A 152 -23.08 7.43 13.76
CA PHE A 152 -21.99 6.53 13.38
C PHE A 152 -20.66 7.25 13.14
N ASP A 153 -20.65 8.57 12.94
CA ASP A 153 -19.44 9.37 12.75
C ASP A 153 -18.56 9.40 14.00
N GLY A 154 -17.56 8.52 14.03
CA GLY A 154 -16.25 8.91 14.50
C GLY A 154 -15.50 9.60 13.37
N GLY A 155 -15.95 10.81 12.97
CA GLY A 155 -15.47 11.50 11.76
C GLY A 155 -15.91 10.78 10.48
N GLU A 156 -16.21 11.54 9.42
CA GLU A 156 -16.46 10.95 8.11
C GLU A 156 -15.23 10.11 7.71
N PHE A 157 -15.39 8.79 7.62
CA PHE A 157 -14.40 7.93 6.98
C PHE A 157 -14.46 8.22 5.47
N LYS A 158 -13.78 9.29 5.05
CA LYS A 158 -13.68 9.70 3.65
C LYS A 158 -12.74 8.73 2.95
N SER A 159 -13.31 7.76 2.24
CA SER A 159 -12.53 6.87 1.38
C SER A 159 -12.51 7.43 -0.04
N PHE A 160 -11.33 7.45 -0.65
CA PHE A 160 -11.13 7.82 -2.04
C PHE A 160 -10.98 6.54 -2.88
N THR A 161 -11.35 6.66 -4.15
CA THR A 161 -11.22 5.62 -5.16
C THR A 161 -10.02 5.94 -6.03
N GLN A 162 -9.11 4.97 -6.15
CA GLN A 162 -7.98 5.06 -7.07
C GLN A 162 -8.50 5.01 -8.51
N ILE A 163 -7.95 5.83 -9.40
CA ILE A 163 -8.19 5.65 -10.83
C ILE A 163 -7.32 4.49 -11.30
N ASP A 164 -7.94 3.49 -11.90
CA ASP A 164 -7.24 2.28 -12.35
C ASP A 164 -6.20 2.63 -13.43
N SER A 165 -5.10 1.89 -13.48
CA SER A 165 -4.01 2.18 -14.44
C SER A 165 -4.48 2.01 -15.89
N GLU A 166 -5.49 1.19 -16.14
CA GLU A 166 -6.11 1.01 -17.45
C GLU A 166 -6.84 2.26 -17.95
N ASP A 167 -7.27 3.15 -17.05
CA ASP A 167 -7.98 4.40 -17.38
C ASP A 167 -7.04 5.61 -17.50
N VAL A 168 -5.73 5.41 -17.28
CA VAL A 168 -4.71 6.47 -17.32
C VAL A 168 -3.63 6.13 -18.35
N ASP A 169 -3.50 6.96 -19.38
CA ASP A 169 -2.43 6.87 -20.38
C ASP A 169 -1.31 7.86 -20.04
N ILE A 170 -0.10 7.36 -19.82
CA ILE A 170 1.09 8.21 -19.79
C ILE A 170 1.48 8.52 -21.24
N THR A 171 1.42 9.79 -21.61
CA THR A 171 1.44 10.24 -23.00
C THR A 171 2.80 10.72 -23.48
N GLY A 172 3.69 11.12 -22.57
CA GLY A 172 5.00 11.66 -22.92
C GLY A 172 5.95 11.81 -21.74
N GLY A 173 7.09 12.47 -22.00
CA GLY A 173 8.09 12.81 -20.98
C GLY A 173 8.83 11.61 -20.38
N PHE A 174 9.44 11.87 -19.22
CA PHE A 174 10.36 10.96 -18.54
C PHE A 174 9.78 9.55 -18.36
N TRP A 175 8.56 9.42 -17.82
CA TRP A 175 7.96 8.13 -17.53
C TRP A 175 7.48 7.38 -18.76
N ARG A 176 7.09 8.07 -19.83
CA ARG A 176 6.75 7.41 -21.09
C ARG A 176 7.96 6.66 -21.64
N GLU A 177 9.12 7.31 -21.67
CA GLU A 177 10.37 6.68 -22.11
C GLU A 177 10.70 5.43 -21.28
N ARG A 178 10.44 5.44 -19.97
CA ARG A 178 10.68 4.28 -19.09
C ARG A 178 9.65 3.18 -19.30
N GLN A 179 8.38 3.50 -19.57
CA GLN A 179 7.37 2.51 -19.93
C GLN A 179 7.70 1.83 -21.27
N GLU A 180 8.21 2.58 -22.24
CA GLU A 180 8.66 2.05 -23.53
C GLU A 180 9.90 1.18 -23.37
N LEU A 181 10.91 1.63 -22.61
CA LEU A 181 12.07 0.81 -22.27
C LEU A 181 11.67 -0.50 -21.55
N ASN A 182 10.73 -0.40 -20.60
CA ASN A 182 10.22 -1.55 -19.88
C ASN A 182 9.55 -2.56 -20.81
N ARG A 183 8.70 -2.08 -21.73
CA ARG A 183 8.00 -2.91 -22.73
C ARG A 183 8.98 -3.54 -23.71
N ASP A 184 9.88 -2.75 -24.27
CA ASP A 184 10.68 -3.12 -25.45
C ASP A 184 11.97 -3.85 -25.08
N VAL A 185 12.47 -3.66 -23.85
CA VAL A 185 13.75 -4.22 -23.40
C VAL A 185 13.61 -4.99 -22.10
N THR A 186 13.19 -4.33 -21.02
CA THR A 186 13.28 -4.90 -19.66
C THR A 186 12.44 -6.17 -19.51
N LEU A 187 11.19 -6.17 -19.99
CA LEU A 187 10.31 -7.33 -19.93
C LEU A 187 10.91 -8.56 -20.65
N GLY A 188 11.56 -8.33 -21.79
CA GLY A 188 12.24 -9.36 -22.57
C GLY A 188 13.51 -9.86 -21.89
N ALA A 189 14.29 -8.97 -21.26
CA ALA A 189 15.48 -9.34 -20.49
C ALA A 189 15.11 -10.24 -19.31
N VAL A 190 14.08 -9.88 -18.53
CA VAL A 190 13.58 -10.71 -17.41
C VAL A 190 13.04 -12.05 -17.93
N ARG A 191 12.31 -12.04 -19.05
CA ARG A 191 11.81 -13.28 -19.67
C ARG A 191 12.95 -14.23 -20.04
N GLY A 192 14.00 -13.73 -20.71
CA GLY A 192 15.14 -14.56 -21.13
C GLY A 192 15.79 -15.26 -19.94
N GLN A 193 15.96 -14.56 -18.82
CA GLN A 193 16.50 -15.15 -17.59
C GLN A 193 15.58 -16.22 -17.00
N PHE A 194 14.27 -16.03 -17.07
CA PHE A 194 13.30 -17.00 -16.57
C PHE A 194 13.22 -18.24 -17.47
N GLU A 195 13.41 -18.08 -18.78
CA GLU A 195 13.58 -19.18 -19.73
C GLU A 195 14.90 -19.94 -19.47
N ASP A 196 16.02 -19.24 -19.30
CA ASP A 196 17.33 -19.83 -19.03
C ASP A 196 17.37 -20.59 -17.71
N THR A 197 16.72 -20.03 -16.69
CA THR A 197 16.64 -20.68 -15.38
C THR A 197 15.62 -21.80 -15.37
N GLY A 198 14.59 -21.81 -16.22
CA GLY A 198 13.54 -22.84 -16.27
C GLY A 198 12.27 -22.52 -15.46
N ARG A 199 12.13 -21.27 -15.00
CA ARG A 199 10.98 -20.81 -14.18
C ARG A 199 9.63 -21.00 -14.88
N PHE A 200 9.54 -20.71 -16.18
CA PHE A 200 8.31 -20.95 -16.93
C PHE A 200 8.03 -22.46 -17.12
N ASP A 201 9.07 -23.26 -17.38
CA ASP A 201 8.93 -24.72 -17.57
C ASP A 201 8.39 -25.41 -16.30
N ALA A 202 8.71 -24.87 -15.11
CA ALA A 202 8.21 -25.36 -13.82
C ALA A 202 6.68 -25.52 -13.77
N PHE A 203 5.94 -24.66 -14.46
CA PHE A 203 4.47 -24.62 -14.45
C PHE A 203 3.86 -25.82 -15.17
N GLY A 204 4.60 -26.47 -16.07
CA GLY A 204 4.16 -27.68 -16.75
C GLY A 204 4.29 -28.96 -15.93
N LEU A 205 4.95 -28.91 -14.76
CA LEU A 205 5.25 -30.04 -13.84
C LEU A 205 5.95 -31.25 -14.47
N ALA A 206 6.20 -31.25 -15.78
CA ALA A 206 6.89 -32.30 -16.50
C ALA A 206 8.39 -32.07 -16.40
N ARG A 207 9.09 -32.94 -15.66
CA ARG A 207 10.55 -33.02 -15.75
C ARG A 207 10.93 -33.39 -17.18
N ALA A 208 11.58 -32.49 -17.92
CA ALA A 208 12.33 -32.91 -19.08
C ALA A 208 13.37 -33.93 -18.57
N LYS A 209 13.38 -35.15 -19.13
CA LYS A 209 14.23 -36.26 -18.67
C LYS A 209 15.72 -35.90 -18.57
N ASP A 210 16.13 -34.81 -19.21
CA ASP A 210 17.53 -34.42 -19.40
C ASP A 210 17.89 -33.05 -18.78
N LYS A 211 16.97 -32.39 -18.05
CA LYS A 211 17.27 -31.14 -17.31
C LYS A 211 16.89 -31.27 -15.83
N PRO A 212 17.85 -31.22 -14.89
CA PRO A 212 17.59 -31.28 -13.45
C PRO A 212 17.18 -29.88 -12.95
N PHE A 213 15.98 -29.43 -13.30
CA PHE A 213 15.43 -28.21 -12.71
C PHE A 213 14.53 -28.58 -11.52
N LYS A 214 14.88 -28.09 -10.33
CA LYS A 214 14.10 -28.24 -9.10
C LYS A 214 13.43 -26.91 -8.78
N PRO A 215 12.10 -26.79 -8.86
CA PRO A 215 11.37 -25.59 -8.47
C PRO A 215 11.87 -25.03 -7.13
N HIS A 216 12.07 -23.73 -7.02
CA HIS A 216 12.25 -23.06 -5.74
C HIS A 216 10.89 -22.78 -5.11
N ILE A 217 10.84 -22.69 -3.78
CA ILE A 217 9.60 -22.52 -3.00
C ILE A 217 8.76 -21.29 -3.40
N PHE A 218 9.34 -20.33 -4.12
CA PHE A 218 8.67 -19.09 -4.52
C PHE A 218 8.82 -18.70 -6.00
N TRP A 219 9.31 -19.58 -6.88
CA TRP A 219 9.43 -19.22 -8.31
C TRP A 219 8.11 -18.94 -9.00
N ASP A 220 7.01 -19.49 -8.48
CA ASP A 220 5.66 -19.19 -8.98
C ASP A 220 5.35 -17.69 -8.90
N SER A 221 5.87 -17.01 -7.88
CA SER A 221 5.72 -15.56 -7.72
C SER A 221 6.52 -14.75 -8.76
N ASP A 222 7.70 -15.24 -9.16
CA ASP A 222 8.54 -14.57 -10.18
C ASP A 222 7.78 -14.54 -11.50
N VAL A 223 7.26 -15.70 -11.91
CA VAL A 223 6.44 -15.85 -13.11
C VAL A 223 5.15 -15.03 -12.98
N ALA A 224 4.47 -15.07 -11.84
CA ALA A 224 3.25 -14.31 -11.63
C ALA A 224 3.45 -12.80 -11.82
N LYS A 225 4.49 -12.20 -11.21
CA LYS A 225 4.83 -10.78 -11.38
C LYS A 225 5.14 -10.42 -12.84
N TRP A 226 5.82 -11.32 -13.55
CA TRP A 226 6.08 -11.13 -14.99
C TRP A 226 4.78 -11.17 -15.80
N LEU A 227 3.87 -12.12 -15.51
CA LEU A 227 2.55 -12.20 -16.15
C LEU A 227 1.70 -10.95 -15.87
N GLU A 228 1.74 -10.44 -14.64
CA GLU A 228 1.07 -9.18 -14.25
C GLU A 228 1.62 -8.00 -15.06
N SER A 229 2.95 -7.87 -15.14
CA SER A 229 3.61 -6.84 -15.96
C SER A 229 3.20 -6.91 -17.44
N ALA A 230 3.20 -8.12 -18.00
CA ALA A 230 2.81 -8.35 -19.38
C ALA A 230 1.32 -8.03 -19.61
N ALA A 231 0.44 -8.38 -18.67
CA ALA A 231 -0.99 -8.03 -18.72
C ALA A 231 -1.23 -6.51 -18.69
N LEU A 232 -0.52 -5.79 -17.81
CA LEU A 232 -0.59 -4.33 -17.72
C LEU A 232 -0.09 -3.65 -19.01
N ILE A 233 0.94 -4.21 -19.66
CA ILE A 233 1.40 -3.73 -20.97
C ILE A 233 0.34 -3.98 -22.04
N LEU A 234 -0.30 -5.16 -22.03
CA LEU A 234 -1.35 -5.54 -22.98
C LEU A 234 -2.61 -4.68 -22.90
N SER A 235 -2.97 -4.20 -21.70
CA SER A 235 -4.15 -3.32 -21.54
C SER A 235 -4.00 -2.01 -22.33
N LYS A 236 -2.76 -1.58 -22.59
CA LYS A 236 -2.43 -0.35 -23.35
C LYS A 236 -1.92 -0.63 -24.76
N ASN A 237 -1.30 -1.78 -25.00
CA ASN A 237 -0.65 -2.11 -26.27
C ASN A 237 -1.02 -3.54 -26.70
N LYS A 238 -1.82 -3.68 -27.77
CA LYS A 238 -2.19 -5.00 -28.28
C LYS A 238 -0.97 -5.72 -28.87
N ASP A 239 -0.56 -6.81 -28.24
CA ASP A 239 0.49 -7.71 -28.74
C ASP A 239 -0.01 -9.17 -28.69
N LYS A 240 -0.38 -9.71 -29.85
CA LYS A 240 -0.89 -11.09 -29.97
C LYS A 240 0.15 -12.15 -29.59
N LYS A 241 1.45 -11.87 -29.75
CA LYS A 241 2.50 -12.83 -29.40
C LYS A 241 2.68 -12.88 -27.89
N LEU A 242 2.68 -11.72 -27.24
CA LEU A 242 2.73 -11.62 -25.78
C LEU A 242 1.48 -12.23 -25.13
N GLU A 243 0.29 -11.90 -25.65
CA GLU A 243 -0.98 -12.48 -25.18
C GLU A 243 -0.99 -13.99 -25.34
N LYS A 244 -0.56 -14.52 -26.50
CA LYS A 244 -0.44 -15.96 -26.71
C LYS A 244 0.53 -16.61 -25.71
N PHE A 245 1.66 -15.98 -25.42
CA PHE A 245 2.61 -16.51 -24.44
C PHE A 245 1.98 -16.62 -23.05
N ILE A 246 1.25 -15.60 -22.60
CA ILE A 246 0.50 -15.65 -21.34
C ILE A 246 -0.55 -16.77 -21.39
N ASP A 247 -1.33 -16.87 -22.47
CA ASP A 247 -2.34 -17.94 -22.63
C ASP A 247 -1.72 -19.34 -22.52
N ASP A 248 -0.54 -19.55 -23.10
CA ASP A 248 0.16 -20.84 -23.05
C ASP A 248 0.57 -21.18 -21.60
N ILE A 249 1.08 -20.21 -20.82
CA ILE A 249 1.37 -20.40 -19.39
C ILE A 249 0.09 -20.64 -18.58
N VAL A 250 -0.98 -19.89 -18.83
CA VAL A 250 -2.28 -20.09 -18.16
C VAL A 250 -2.83 -21.49 -18.45
N CYS A 251 -2.65 -22.02 -19.66
CA CYS A 251 -3.01 -23.40 -19.98
C CYS A 251 -2.18 -24.41 -19.19
N LEU A 252 -0.90 -24.14 -18.91
CA LEU A 252 -0.10 -24.97 -18.01
C LEU A 252 -0.63 -24.90 -16.58
N ILE A 253 -0.99 -23.70 -16.07
CA ILE A 253 -1.60 -23.54 -14.74
C ILE A 253 -2.86 -24.39 -14.63
N GLU A 254 -3.79 -24.24 -15.58
CA GLU A 254 -5.06 -24.97 -15.58
C GLU A 254 -4.85 -26.49 -15.61
N LYS A 255 -3.92 -26.98 -16.43
CA LYS A 255 -3.59 -28.40 -16.54
C LYS A 255 -2.92 -28.98 -15.30
N SER A 256 -2.07 -28.18 -14.65
CA SER A 256 -1.27 -28.56 -13.49
C SER A 256 -1.98 -28.32 -12.15
N GLN A 257 -3.08 -27.57 -12.14
CA GLN A 257 -3.87 -27.31 -10.94
C GLN A 257 -4.57 -28.59 -10.46
N CYS A 258 -4.45 -28.87 -9.16
CA CYS A 258 -5.08 -30.04 -8.54
C CYS A 258 -6.62 -29.95 -8.60
N GLY A 259 -7.29 -31.10 -8.46
CA GLY A 259 -8.76 -31.17 -8.52
C GLY A 259 -9.46 -30.31 -7.46
N ASP A 260 -8.84 -30.16 -6.28
CA ASP A 260 -9.29 -29.31 -5.17
C ASP A 260 -9.04 -27.81 -5.36
N GLY A 261 -8.34 -27.41 -6.44
CA GLY A 261 -7.98 -26.02 -6.72
C GLY A 261 -6.56 -25.64 -6.32
N TYR A 262 -5.78 -26.52 -5.68
CA TYR A 262 -4.41 -26.20 -5.28
C TYR A 262 -3.48 -26.01 -6.48
N PHE A 263 -2.67 -24.95 -6.46
CA PHE A 263 -1.59 -24.74 -7.43
C PHE A 263 -0.32 -24.21 -6.76
N ASN A 264 0.74 -25.02 -6.76
CA ASN A 264 2.10 -24.57 -6.44
C ASN A 264 3.09 -25.56 -7.07
N THR A 265 4.07 -25.08 -7.82
CA THR A 265 4.96 -25.97 -8.58
C THR A 265 5.87 -26.79 -7.68
N PHE A 266 6.42 -26.20 -6.62
CA PHE A 266 7.31 -26.86 -5.67
C PHE A 266 6.63 -28.01 -4.90
N PHE A 267 5.48 -27.73 -4.30
CA PHE A 267 4.75 -28.72 -3.52
C PHE A 267 4.09 -29.79 -4.40
N THR A 268 3.66 -29.45 -5.60
CA THR A 268 3.06 -30.44 -6.51
C THR A 268 4.10 -31.38 -7.10
N ALA A 269 5.30 -30.88 -7.41
CA ALA A 269 6.36 -31.69 -8.00
C ALA A 269 7.06 -32.63 -7.00
N GLU A 270 7.32 -32.18 -5.77
CA GLU A 270 8.24 -32.91 -4.87
C GLU A 270 7.73 -33.11 -3.42
N ASN A 271 6.71 -32.38 -2.97
CA ASN A 271 6.37 -32.30 -1.54
C ASN A 271 4.85 -32.30 -1.29
N ALA A 272 4.08 -33.11 -2.01
CA ALA A 272 2.61 -33.01 -2.00
C ALA A 272 1.98 -33.24 -0.62
N ASP A 273 2.64 -34.00 0.26
CA ASP A 273 2.23 -34.27 1.64
C ASP A 273 2.53 -33.10 2.62
N ARG A 274 3.24 -32.06 2.16
CA ARG A 274 3.71 -30.92 2.96
C ARG A 274 2.91 -29.62 2.72
N ARG A 275 1.87 -29.64 1.88
CA ARG A 275 0.99 -28.49 1.60
C ARG A 275 0.44 -27.90 2.90
N PHE A 276 0.55 -26.59 3.06
CA PHE A 276 0.10 -25.82 4.22
C PHE A 276 0.66 -26.29 5.57
N LYS A 277 1.83 -26.95 5.56
CA LYS A 277 2.52 -27.42 6.78
C LYS A 277 3.72 -26.58 7.19
N ASP A 278 4.22 -25.73 6.29
CA ASP A 278 5.41 -24.92 6.53
C ASP A 278 5.16 -23.46 6.19
N ARG A 279 4.97 -22.66 7.24
CA ARG A 279 4.65 -21.23 7.16
C ARG A 279 5.65 -20.44 6.30
N MET A 280 6.92 -20.84 6.31
CA MET A 280 8.02 -20.14 5.62
C MET A 280 8.19 -20.56 4.16
N SER A 281 7.36 -21.46 3.64
CA SER A 281 7.48 -22.00 2.28
C SER A 281 6.67 -21.24 1.22
N HIS A 282 6.18 -20.03 1.53
CA HIS A 282 5.65 -19.07 0.55
C HIS A 282 4.45 -19.54 -0.31
N GLU A 283 3.67 -20.54 0.13
CA GLU A 283 2.48 -21.01 -0.60
C GLU A 283 1.45 -19.88 -0.80
N LEU A 284 1.07 -19.21 0.29
CA LEU A 284 0.11 -18.10 0.24
C LEU A 284 0.69 -16.85 -0.46
N TYR A 285 2.01 -16.64 -0.36
CA TYR A 285 2.70 -15.57 -1.08
C TYR A 285 2.62 -15.75 -2.60
N CYS A 286 2.91 -16.97 -3.09
CA CYS A 286 2.78 -17.30 -4.51
C CYS A 286 1.32 -17.20 -4.98
N ALA A 287 0.38 -17.69 -4.17
CA ALA A 287 -1.05 -17.57 -4.47
C ALA A 287 -1.48 -16.10 -4.60
N GLY A 288 -1.01 -15.23 -3.70
CA GLY A 288 -1.28 -13.79 -3.75
C GLY A 288 -0.82 -13.16 -5.07
N HIS A 289 0.44 -13.36 -5.44
CA HIS A 289 0.95 -12.82 -6.72
C HIS A 289 0.24 -13.41 -7.95
N LEU A 290 -0.11 -14.70 -7.95
CA LEU A 290 -0.88 -15.30 -9.05
C LEU A 290 -2.29 -14.72 -9.15
N ILE A 291 -2.93 -14.40 -8.02
CA ILE A 291 -4.21 -13.70 -7.96
C ILE A 291 -4.07 -12.29 -8.57
N GLU A 292 -3.04 -11.53 -8.20
CA GLU A 292 -2.80 -10.19 -8.77
C GLU A 292 -2.63 -10.26 -10.30
N ALA A 293 -1.82 -11.21 -10.78
CA ALA A 293 -1.61 -11.43 -12.22
C ALA A 293 -2.89 -11.84 -12.95
N ALA A 294 -3.71 -12.69 -12.34
CA ALA A 294 -4.99 -13.13 -12.92
C ALA A 294 -6.00 -12.01 -13.02
N VAL A 295 -6.06 -11.13 -12.01
CA VAL A 295 -6.92 -9.93 -12.03
C VAL A 295 -6.45 -8.97 -13.13
N ALA A 296 -5.15 -8.68 -13.22
CA ALA A 296 -4.59 -7.82 -14.26
C ALA A 296 -4.87 -8.39 -15.67
N TYR A 297 -4.68 -9.70 -15.87
CA TYR A 297 -4.92 -10.33 -17.17
C TYR A 297 -6.39 -10.35 -17.56
N PHE A 298 -7.29 -10.57 -16.60
CA PHE A 298 -8.73 -10.47 -16.82
C PHE A 298 -9.14 -9.05 -17.22
N ARG A 299 -8.64 -8.02 -16.53
CA ARG A 299 -8.92 -6.61 -16.88
C ARG A 299 -8.39 -6.26 -18.27
N ALA A 300 -7.20 -6.72 -18.62
CA ALA A 300 -6.58 -6.43 -19.91
C ALA A 300 -7.26 -7.12 -21.11
N THR A 301 -7.83 -8.32 -20.93
CA THR A 301 -8.28 -9.16 -22.05
C THR A 301 -9.73 -9.64 -21.99
N GLY A 302 -10.38 -9.55 -20.83
CA GLY A 302 -11.68 -10.17 -20.54
C GLY A 302 -11.65 -11.70 -20.41
N LYS A 303 -10.47 -12.35 -20.54
CA LYS A 303 -10.36 -13.82 -20.48
C LYS A 303 -10.47 -14.33 -19.05
N GLN A 304 -11.45 -15.17 -18.80
CA GLN A 304 -11.76 -15.65 -17.44
C GLN A 304 -10.91 -16.84 -16.99
N LYS A 305 -10.20 -17.53 -17.89
CA LYS A 305 -9.53 -18.81 -17.56
C LYS A 305 -8.59 -18.68 -16.36
N PHE A 306 -7.67 -17.72 -16.40
CA PHE A 306 -6.71 -17.51 -15.32
C PHE A 306 -7.40 -17.09 -14.01
N LEU A 307 -8.35 -16.15 -14.10
CA LEU A 307 -9.16 -15.70 -12.96
C LEU A 307 -9.91 -16.87 -12.30
N ASN A 308 -10.51 -17.76 -13.08
CA ASN A 308 -11.23 -18.92 -12.57
C ASN A 308 -10.31 -19.95 -11.89
N CYS A 309 -9.10 -20.17 -12.42
CA CYS A 309 -8.09 -20.97 -11.73
C CYS A 309 -7.78 -20.37 -10.36
N MET A 310 -7.56 -19.06 -10.28
CA MET A 310 -7.20 -18.41 -9.01
C MET A 310 -8.36 -18.29 -8.02
N ARG A 311 -9.61 -18.18 -8.49
CA ARG A 311 -10.80 -18.29 -7.65
C ARG A 311 -10.90 -19.66 -6.97
N ARG A 312 -10.70 -20.75 -7.73
CA ARG A 312 -10.65 -22.11 -7.17
C ARG A 312 -9.57 -22.25 -6.12
N TYR A 313 -8.41 -21.62 -6.32
CA TYR A 313 -7.33 -21.67 -5.35
C TYR A 313 -7.67 -20.84 -4.09
N ALA A 314 -8.23 -19.64 -4.25
CA ALA A 314 -8.71 -18.82 -3.14
C ALA A 314 -9.82 -19.51 -2.32
N ASP A 315 -10.76 -20.19 -2.99
CA ASP A 315 -11.81 -20.98 -2.34
C ASP A 315 -11.21 -22.15 -1.52
N LEU A 316 -10.16 -22.81 -2.02
CA LEU A 316 -9.43 -23.83 -1.26
C LEU A 316 -8.71 -23.22 -0.05
N ILE A 317 -8.07 -22.06 -0.21
CA ILE A 317 -7.39 -21.36 0.90
C ILE A 317 -8.41 -20.99 1.97
N GLU A 318 -9.58 -20.45 1.60
CA GLU A 318 -10.65 -20.16 2.56
C GLU A 318 -11.06 -21.42 3.32
N LYS A 319 -11.30 -22.52 2.59
CA LYS A 319 -11.69 -23.78 3.17
C LYS A 319 -10.66 -24.30 4.17
N VAL A 320 -9.38 -24.32 3.81
CA VAL A 320 -8.31 -24.88 4.64
C VAL A 320 -7.99 -24.01 5.85
N PHE A 321 -7.91 -22.69 5.69
CA PHE A 321 -7.44 -21.78 6.75
C PHE A 321 -8.55 -21.25 7.64
N LYS A 322 -9.73 -20.94 7.08
CA LYS A 322 -10.82 -20.25 7.78
C LYS A 322 -11.97 -21.19 8.18
N ILE A 323 -12.35 -22.13 7.31
CA ILE A 323 -13.55 -22.97 7.54
C ILE A 323 -13.21 -24.26 8.30
N ASP A 324 -12.30 -25.07 7.76
CA ASP A 324 -11.97 -26.39 8.31
C ASP A 324 -10.82 -26.32 9.35
N GLY A 325 -10.01 -25.25 9.31
CA GLY A 325 -8.89 -25.05 10.24
C GLY A 325 -7.79 -26.11 10.14
N LEU A 326 -7.57 -26.65 8.93
CA LEU A 326 -6.69 -27.82 8.68
C LEU A 326 -5.22 -27.45 8.44
N ALA A 327 -4.91 -26.17 8.19
CA ALA A 327 -3.52 -25.72 8.04
C ALA A 327 -2.72 -25.91 9.35
N GLU A 328 -1.41 -26.11 9.23
CA GLU A 328 -0.54 -26.14 10.41
C GLU A 328 -0.20 -24.75 10.93
N PHE A 329 -0.40 -23.71 10.13
CA PHE A 329 -0.22 -22.31 10.49
C PHE A 329 -1.47 -21.48 10.17
N THR A 330 -1.63 -20.29 10.77
CA THR A 330 -2.80 -19.43 10.56
C THR A 330 -2.54 -18.32 9.54
N THR A 331 -1.38 -17.66 9.60
CA THR A 331 -1.04 -16.52 8.73
C THR A 331 0.20 -16.79 7.87
N PRO A 332 0.34 -16.17 6.69
CA PRO A 332 1.48 -16.43 5.82
C PRO A 332 2.81 -16.07 6.49
N GLY A 333 3.89 -16.79 6.19
CA GLY A 333 5.24 -16.38 6.62
C GLY A 333 5.80 -15.19 5.83
N HIS A 334 5.20 -14.87 4.68
CA HIS A 334 5.44 -13.65 3.92
C HIS A 334 4.10 -13.14 3.40
N GLU A 335 3.73 -11.94 3.83
CA GLU A 335 2.51 -11.22 3.50
C GLU A 335 2.48 -10.87 2.03
N GLU A 336 1.28 -10.98 1.44
CA GLU A 336 0.95 -10.69 0.03
C GLU A 336 -0.49 -11.11 -0.26
N ILE A 337 -0.93 -12.24 0.32
CA ILE A 337 -2.25 -12.81 0.06
C ILE A 337 -3.38 -11.87 0.49
N GLU A 338 -3.15 -11.07 1.53
CA GLU A 338 -4.12 -10.14 2.12
C GLU A 338 -4.51 -9.07 1.08
N LEU A 339 -3.54 -8.34 0.53
CA LEU A 339 -3.81 -7.32 -0.49
C LEU A 339 -4.34 -7.93 -1.80
N ALA A 340 -3.91 -9.14 -2.14
CA ALA A 340 -4.33 -9.83 -3.36
C ALA A 340 -5.80 -10.27 -3.28
N LEU A 341 -6.24 -10.77 -2.12
CA LEU A 341 -7.63 -11.15 -1.89
C LEU A 341 -8.57 -9.94 -1.95
N VAL A 342 -8.13 -8.76 -1.50
CA VAL A 342 -8.91 -7.52 -1.67
C VAL A 342 -9.02 -7.14 -3.15
N LYS A 343 -7.94 -7.26 -3.94
CA LYS A 343 -8.00 -7.09 -5.40
C LYS A 343 -8.98 -8.08 -6.05
N LEU A 344 -8.97 -9.35 -5.63
CA LEU A 344 -9.89 -10.37 -6.13
C LEU A 344 -11.34 -10.06 -5.77
N TYR A 345 -11.61 -9.61 -4.53
CA TYR A 345 -12.92 -9.12 -4.10
C TYR A 345 -13.41 -7.97 -5.00
N ARG A 346 -12.60 -6.92 -5.20
CA ARG A 346 -12.97 -5.78 -6.07
C ARG A 346 -13.24 -6.22 -7.52
N CYS A 347 -12.51 -7.21 -8.01
CA CYS A 347 -12.68 -7.75 -9.37
C CYS A 347 -13.94 -8.61 -9.53
N THR A 348 -14.37 -9.33 -8.48
CA THR A 348 -15.40 -10.38 -8.59
C THR A 348 -16.71 -10.05 -7.87
N GLY A 349 -16.69 -9.11 -6.92
CA GLY A 349 -17.81 -8.84 -6.01
C GLY A 349 -18.01 -9.90 -4.91
N GLU A 350 -17.16 -10.92 -4.83
CA GLU A 350 -17.29 -12.01 -3.85
C GLU A 350 -16.75 -11.59 -2.47
N THR A 351 -17.66 -11.31 -1.53
CA THR A 351 -17.34 -10.80 -0.20
C THR A 351 -16.55 -11.79 0.65
N ARG A 352 -16.63 -13.10 0.38
CA ARG A 352 -15.83 -14.12 1.09
C ARG A 352 -14.33 -13.85 0.99
N TYR A 353 -13.85 -13.33 -0.15
CA TYR A 353 -12.43 -13.00 -0.32
C TYR A 353 -11.99 -11.82 0.54
N LEU A 354 -12.84 -10.80 0.70
CA LEU A 354 -12.59 -9.69 1.62
C LEU A 354 -12.54 -10.18 3.08
N GLU A 355 -13.48 -11.05 3.47
CA GLU A 355 -13.50 -11.63 4.81
C GLU A 355 -12.29 -12.53 5.07
N LEU A 356 -11.82 -13.28 4.07
CA LEU A 356 -10.61 -14.09 4.18
C LEU A 356 -9.36 -13.22 4.34
N SER A 357 -9.26 -12.12 3.60
CA SER A 357 -8.19 -11.14 3.82
C SER A 357 -8.23 -10.59 5.24
N LYS A 358 -9.41 -10.17 5.71
CA LYS A 358 -9.59 -9.66 7.07
C LYS A 358 -9.20 -10.69 8.13
N PHE A 359 -9.53 -11.97 7.90
CA PHE A 359 -9.13 -13.08 8.78
C PHE A 359 -7.61 -13.15 8.95
N PHE A 360 -6.83 -13.10 7.86
CA PHE A 360 -5.37 -13.14 7.95
C PHE A 360 -4.81 -11.91 8.68
N ILE A 361 -5.34 -10.72 8.41
CA ILE A 361 -4.94 -9.47 9.08
C ILE A 361 -5.23 -9.53 10.59
N ASP A 362 -6.41 -9.99 10.99
CA ASP A 362 -6.81 -10.04 12.40
C ASP A 362 -6.09 -11.15 13.18
N ALA A 363 -5.74 -12.25 12.51
CA ALA A 363 -5.04 -13.37 13.12
C ALA A 363 -3.55 -13.08 13.37
N ARG A 364 -2.91 -12.23 12.58
CA ARG A 364 -1.47 -11.96 12.71
C ARG A 364 -1.15 -11.30 14.05
N GLY A 365 -0.17 -11.86 14.75
CA GLY A 365 0.25 -11.41 16.08
C GLY A 365 -0.71 -11.80 17.22
N ASN A 366 -1.86 -12.40 16.91
CA ASN A 366 -2.82 -12.80 17.92
C ASN A 366 -2.30 -14.03 18.69
N PRO A 367 -2.24 -14.01 20.04
CA PRO A 367 -1.79 -15.16 20.83
C PRO A 367 -2.62 -16.44 20.65
N SER A 368 -3.86 -16.34 20.15
CA SER A 368 -4.71 -17.50 19.86
C SER A 368 -4.43 -18.15 18.50
N SER A 369 -3.67 -17.48 17.62
CA SER A 369 -3.33 -18.03 16.31
C SER A 369 -2.38 -19.20 16.42
N LYS A 370 -2.63 -20.22 15.60
CA LYS A 370 -1.78 -21.40 15.51
C LYS A 370 -0.63 -21.04 14.58
N GLU A 371 0.47 -20.53 15.12
CA GLU A 371 1.67 -20.21 14.32
C GLU A 371 2.80 -21.22 14.52
N VAL A 372 3.38 -21.68 13.40
CA VAL A 372 4.57 -22.53 13.42
C VAL A 372 5.79 -21.64 13.34
N ILE A 373 6.55 -21.56 14.44
CA ILE A 373 7.78 -20.78 14.56
C ILE A 373 8.91 -21.76 14.90
N LYS A 374 9.87 -21.93 13.98
CA LYS A 374 11.06 -22.78 14.08
C LYS A 374 12.33 -21.95 14.35
N GLY A 375 12.22 -21.04 15.33
CA GLY A 375 13.33 -20.17 15.75
C GLY A 375 13.41 -18.83 15.03
N GLU A 376 12.43 -18.50 14.17
CA GLU A 376 12.31 -17.16 13.60
C GLU A 376 11.98 -16.15 14.69
N ASN A 377 12.59 -14.97 14.61
CA ASN A 377 12.23 -13.85 15.45
C ASN A 377 10.85 -13.33 15.00
N ARG A 378 9.86 -13.32 15.90
CA ARG A 378 8.48 -12.88 15.59
C ARG A 378 8.40 -11.44 15.07
N ALA A 379 9.36 -10.59 15.43
CA ALA A 379 9.44 -9.24 14.89
C ALA A 379 9.78 -9.23 13.39
N GLU A 380 10.58 -10.19 12.91
CA GLU A 380 10.95 -10.34 11.49
C GLU A 380 9.77 -10.67 10.57
N LEU A 381 8.73 -11.25 11.15
CA LEU A 381 7.49 -11.68 10.49
C LEU A 381 6.30 -10.75 10.81
N GLN A 382 6.56 -9.62 11.47
CA GLN A 382 5.52 -8.67 11.90
C GLN A 382 4.41 -9.36 12.72
N ASP A 383 4.79 -10.39 13.49
CA ASP A 383 3.91 -11.30 14.22
C ASP A 383 4.22 -11.28 15.73
N HIS A 384 4.92 -10.24 16.19
CA HIS A 384 5.29 -10.05 17.59
C HIS A 384 4.15 -9.45 18.42
N LEU A 385 3.21 -8.74 17.77
CA LEU A 385 2.04 -8.12 18.35
C LEU A 385 0.87 -8.14 17.34
N PRO A 386 -0.39 -8.16 17.81
CA PRO A 386 -1.54 -7.91 16.94
C PRO A 386 -1.31 -6.64 16.10
N VAL A 387 -1.69 -6.68 14.83
CA VAL A 387 -1.37 -5.59 13.88
C VAL A 387 -1.88 -4.21 14.29
N ARG A 388 -2.98 -4.15 15.05
CA ARG A 388 -3.57 -2.91 15.59
C ARG A 388 -2.76 -2.30 16.76
N GLU A 389 -1.90 -3.10 17.38
CA GLU A 389 -1.05 -2.71 18.51
C GLU A 389 0.38 -2.35 18.06
N GLN A 390 0.76 -2.67 16.81
CA GLN A 390 2.06 -2.33 16.26
C GLN A 390 2.17 -0.80 16.05
N ALA A 391 3.24 -0.21 16.57
CA ALA A 391 3.49 1.24 16.50
C ALA A 391 4.81 1.60 15.81
N THR A 392 5.66 0.61 15.53
CA THR A 392 6.94 0.76 14.84
C THR A 392 7.07 -0.30 13.75
N ALA A 393 7.71 0.05 12.64
CA ALA A 393 7.92 -0.86 11.53
C ALA A 393 9.13 -1.74 11.81
N GLU A 394 8.89 -3.00 12.16
CA GLU A 394 9.92 -3.97 12.53
C GLU A 394 10.08 -5.05 11.46
N GLY A 395 11.23 -5.73 11.47
CA GLY A 395 11.46 -6.91 10.64
C GLY A 395 11.63 -6.63 9.15
N HIS A 396 11.52 -7.69 8.35
CA HIS A 396 11.74 -7.65 6.91
C HIS A 396 10.89 -6.55 6.23
N SER A 397 11.54 -5.66 5.48
CA SER A 397 10.89 -4.43 5.01
C SER A 397 9.79 -4.66 3.97
N VAL A 398 9.96 -5.60 3.02
CA VAL A 398 8.91 -5.96 2.04
C VAL A 398 7.70 -6.58 2.72
N ARG A 399 7.89 -7.61 3.57
CA ARG A 399 6.83 -8.22 4.38
C ARG A 399 5.99 -7.17 5.12
N ALA A 400 6.66 -6.28 5.84
CA ALA A 400 6.03 -5.19 6.57
C ALA A 400 5.17 -4.31 5.67
N CYS A 401 5.69 -3.78 4.56
CA CYS A 401 4.91 -2.89 3.71
C CYS A 401 3.82 -3.62 2.87
N CYS A 402 3.98 -4.90 2.54
CA CYS A 402 2.90 -5.72 1.99
C CYS A 402 1.78 -5.93 3.02
N LEU A 403 2.13 -6.24 4.28
CA LEU A 403 1.18 -6.33 5.39
C LEU A 403 0.43 -5.00 5.57
N TYR A 404 1.15 -3.89 5.64
CA TYR A 404 0.56 -2.56 5.87
C TYR A 404 -0.33 -2.13 4.70
N SER A 405 0.00 -2.55 3.48
CA SER A 405 -0.89 -2.40 2.32
C SER A 405 -2.19 -3.18 2.49
N GLY A 406 -2.13 -4.45 2.92
CA GLY A 406 -3.32 -5.24 3.23
C GLY A 406 -4.14 -4.65 4.39
N MET A 407 -3.47 -4.13 5.42
CA MET A 407 -4.11 -3.43 6.55
C MET A 407 -4.85 -2.18 6.07
N ALA A 408 -4.22 -1.34 5.24
CA ALA A 408 -4.84 -0.13 4.71
C ALA A 408 -6.03 -0.46 3.79
N ASP A 409 -5.92 -1.50 2.97
CA ASP A 409 -7.03 -2.01 2.17
C ASP A 409 -8.22 -2.43 3.06
N ILE A 410 -7.99 -3.26 4.09
CA ILE A 410 -9.05 -3.66 5.04
C ILE A 410 -9.60 -2.47 5.83
N ALA A 411 -8.74 -1.56 6.28
CA ALA A 411 -9.15 -0.35 6.99
C ALA A 411 -10.15 0.44 6.14
N ARG A 412 -9.89 0.56 4.84
CA ARG A 412 -10.75 1.27 3.91
C ARG A 412 -12.05 0.52 3.61
N GLU A 413 -11.95 -0.72 3.15
CA GLU A 413 -13.12 -1.51 2.74
C GLU A 413 -14.08 -1.77 3.90
N CYS A 414 -13.55 -1.94 5.11
CA CYS A 414 -14.33 -2.26 6.30
C CYS A 414 -14.61 -1.06 7.21
N ARG A 415 -14.13 0.14 6.84
CA ARG A 415 -14.21 1.39 7.63
C ARG A 415 -13.64 1.24 9.06
N ASP A 416 -12.54 0.50 9.18
CA ASP A 416 -11.87 0.21 10.45
C ASP A 416 -10.90 1.33 10.83
N THR A 417 -11.36 2.23 11.70
CA THR A 417 -10.58 3.39 12.16
C THR A 417 -9.40 3.00 13.06
N GLU A 418 -9.48 1.89 13.79
CA GLU A 418 -8.37 1.42 14.61
C GLU A 418 -7.22 0.95 13.73
N LEU A 419 -7.54 0.17 12.69
CA LEU A 419 -6.57 -0.31 11.71
C LEU A 419 -5.99 0.84 10.88
N SER A 420 -6.82 1.82 10.49
CA SER A 420 -6.36 3.06 9.85
C SER A 420 -5.35 3.81 10.71
N ASN A 421 -5.63 3.98 12.01
CA ASN A 421 -4.72 4.67 12.93
C ASN A 421 -3.41 3.89 13.14
N ALA A 422 -3.45 2.56 13.14
CA ALA A 422 -2.25 1.74 13.16
C ALA A 422 -1.41 1.95 11.90
N CYS A 423 -2.04 1.96 10.72
CA CYS A 423 -1.36 2.26 9.46
C CYS A 423 -0.70 3.64 9.48
N GLU A 424 -1.38 4.68 9.96
CA GLU A 424 -0.83 6.03 10.07
C GLU A 424 0.42 6.06 10.97
N LYS A 425 0.38 5.42 12.15
CA LYS A 425 1.54 5.32 13.06
C LYS A 425 2.73 4.61 12.43
N LEU A 426 2.46 3.51 11.72
CA LEU A 426 3.49 2.72 11.04
C LEU A 426 4.12 3.51 9.88
N PHE A 427 3.29 4.17 9.06
CA PHE A 427 3.75 5.04 7.99
C PHE A 427 4.61 6.19 8.54
N ASP A 428 4.17 6.82 9.63
CA ASP A 428 4.91 7.86 10.32
C ASP A 428 6.25 7.36 10.88
N ASN A 429 6.28 6.17 11.48
CA ASN A 429 7.52 5.59 11.99
C ASN A 429 8.54 5.36 10.86
N ILE A 430 8.09 4.77 9.74
CA ILE A 430 8.94 4.56 8.56
C ILE A 430 9.48 5.90 8.08
N THR A 431 8.59 6.81 7.71
CA THR A 431 8.94 8.00 6.93
C THR A 431 9.66 9.08 7.73
N LYS A 432 9.41 9.15 9.05
CA LYS A 432 10.03 10.16 9.91
C LYS A 432 11.30 9.66 10.61
N LYS A 433 11.54 8.34 10.63
CA LYS A 433 12.63 7.76 11.45
C LYS A 433 13.43 6.62 10.81
N ARG A 434 12.88 5.88 9.86
CA ARG A 434 13.50 4.64 9.32
C ARG A 434 13.49 4.58 7.78
N MET A 435 13.48 5.74 7.11
CA MET A 435 13.51 5.87 5.66
C MET A 435 14.71 6.71 5.23
N TYR A 436 15.46 6.22 4.24
CA TYR A 436 16.57 6.95 3.63
C TYR A 436 16.05 8.13 2.78
N ILE A 437 16.90 9.12 2.51
CA ILE A 437 16.53 10.27 1.66
C ILE A 437 16.08 9.85 0.25
N THR A 438 16.49 8.68 -0.22
CA THR A 438 16.10 8.10 -1.51
C THR A 438 14.72 7.43 -1.48
N GLY A 439 14.03 7.38 -0.34
CA GLY A 439 12.82 6.58 -0.17
C GLY A 439 13.09 5.08 0.01
N GLY A 440 14.37 4.66 0.05
CA GLY A 440 14.75 3.30 0.42
C GLY A 440 14.42 3.00 1.89
N ILE A 441 14.10 1.74 2.17
CA ILE A 441 13.83 1.22 3.52
C ILE A 441 14.52 -0.13 3.73
N GLY A 442 14.87 -0.43 4.98
CA GLY A 442 15.70 -1.57 5.35
C GLY A 442 17.16 -1.15 5.50
N SER A 443 17.62 -1.06 6.74
CA SER A 443 18.94 -0.51 7.10
C SER A 443 20.00 -1.59 7.34
N THR A 444 19.61 -2.87 7.28
CA THR A 444 20.54 -3.99 7.41
C THR A 444 20.18 -5.13 6.46
N ARG A 445 21.23 -5.77 5.94
CA ARG A 445 21.16 -7.01 5.17
C ARG A 445 20.65 -8.17 6.02
N ASP A 446 20.98 -8.21 7.31
CA ASP A 446 20.60 -9.31 8.18
C ASP A 446 19.09 -9.32 8.42
N GLY A 447 18.37 -10.22 7.73
CA GLY A 447 16.92 -10.27 7.71
C GLY A 447 16.25 -9.29 6.75
N GLU A 448 17.02 -8.50 5.97
CA GLU A 448 16.48 -7.55 4.97
C GLU A 448 15.48 -6.56 5.60
N ARG A 449 15.84 -6.02 6.76
CA ARG A 449 14.89 -5.49 7.75
C ARG A 449 15.11 -4.06 8.17
N PHE A 450 14.08 -3.51 8.82
CA PHE A 450 14.21 -2.34 9.68
C PHE A 450 15.06 -2.63 10.93
N THR A 451 15.80 -1.62 11.38
CA THR A 451 16.54 -1.64 12.66
C THR A 451 15.96 -0.62 13.65
N GLY A 452 16.79 0.18 14.33
CA GLY A 452 16.31 1.18 15.28
C GLY A 452 15.85 2.47 14.62
N ASP A 453 15.07 3.27 15.34
CA ASP A 453 14.76 4.64 14.93
C ASP A 453 16.06 5.44 14.70
N TYR A 454 16.16 6.12 13.54
CA TYR A 454 17.29 6.93 13.09
C TYR A 454 18.60 6.17 12.79
N ASP A 455 18.55 4.84 12.76
CA ASP A 455 19.67 3.99 12.33
C ASP A 455 19.65 3.82 10.80
N LEU A 456 20.30 4.74 10.10
CA LEU A 456 20.32 4.83 8.63
C LEU A 456 21.78 4.89 8.11
N PRO A 457 22.57 3.81 8.27
CA PRO A 457 23.93 3.76 7.72
C PRO A 457 23.89 3.75 6.18
N ASN A 458 24.79 4.48 5.51
CA ASN A 458 24.75 4.64 4.05
C ASN A 458 25.47 3.51 3.29
N ASP A 459 26.55 2.99 3.86
CA ASP A 459 27.46 2.00 3.28
C ASP A 459 26.97 0.56 3.48
N THR A 460 26.22 0.32 4.57
CA THR A 460 25.59 -0.97 4.90
C THR A 460 24.08 -0.99 4.68
N ALA A 461 23.53 0.09 4.11
CA ALA A 461 22.12 0.17 3.71
C ALA A 461 21.71 -1.05 2.87
N TYR A 462 20.58 -1.66 3.22
CA TYR A 462 19.99 -2.68 2.37
C TYR A 462 19.12 -2.03 1.29
N ALA A 463 18.17 -1.19 1.71
CA ALA A 463 17.36 -0.36 0.84
C ALA A 463 16.86 -1.11 -0.41
N GLU A 464 16.22 -2.25 -0.18
CA GLU A 464 15.83 -3.17 -1.26
C GLU A 464 14.88 -2.49 -2.27
N THR A 465 15.06 -2.77 -3.55
CA THR A 465 14.16 -2.27 -4.61
C THR A 465 12.69 -2.69 -4.37
N CYS A 466 12.43 -3.96 -4.00
CA CYS A 466 11.08 -4.39 -3.66
C CYS A 466 10.53 -3.66 -2.44
N ALA A 467 11.38 -3.33 -1.46
CA ALA A 467 10.93 -2.64 -0.26
C ALA A 467 10.51 -1.21 -0.60
N ALA A 468 11.27 -0.50 -1.45
CA ALA A 468 10.87 0.80 -1.98
C ALA A 468 9.52 0.72 -2.73
N ILE A 469 9.34 -0.27 -3.62
CA ILE A 469 8.07 -0.49 -4.34
C ILE A 469 6.91 -0.74 -3.36
N SER A 470 7.11 -1.60 -2.36
CA SER A 470 6.08 -1.90 -1.35
C SER A 470 5.72 -0.69 -0.49
N LEU A 471 6.68 0.21 -0.21
CA LEU A 471 6.40 1.48 0.46
C LEU A 471 5.53 2.41 -0.40
N ALA A 472 5.78 2.48 -1.72
CA ALA A 472 4.91 3.23 -2.62
C ALA A 472 3.50 2.62 -2.69
N MET A 473 3.39 1.28 -2.70
CA MET A 473 2.10 0.57 -2.64
C MET A 473 1.35 0.87 -1.33
N PHE A 474 2.05 1.01 -0.22
CA PHE A 474 1.45 1.40 1.05
C PHE A 474 1.05 2.89 1.05
N GLY A 475 1.92 3.78 0.57
CA GLY A 475 1.66 5.21 0.48
C GLY A 475 0.44 5.56 -0.37
N VAL A 476 0.28 4.93 -1.54
CA VAL A 476 -0.92 5.16 -2.38
C VAL A 476 -2.20 4.68 -1.68
N ARG A 477 -2.15 3.62 -0.86
CA ARG A 477 -3.33 3.19 -0.09
C ARG A 477 -3.65 4.14 1.05
N MET A 478 -2.63 4.69 1.71
CA MET A 478 -2.81 5.72 2.72
C MET A 478 -3.46 6.97 2.14
N SER A 479 -3.08 7.39 0.93
CA SER A 479 -3.73 8.52 0.25
C SER A 479 -5.21 8.25 -0.09
N LEU A 480 -5.64 6.99 -0.17
CA LEU A 480 -7.03 6.59 -0.37
C LEU A 480 -7.85 6.53 0.92
N ILE A 481 -7.19 6.60 2.08
CA ILE A 481 -7.83 6.74 3.39
C ILE A 481 -7.90 8.21 3.80
N SER A 482 -6.86 8.99 3.50
CA SER A 482 -6.77 10.40 3.85
C SER A 482 -6.03 11.16 2.76
N ALA A 483 -6.63 12.22 2.22
CA ALA A 483 -6.03 13.08 1.22
C ALA A 483 -4.97 14.00 1.87
N ASP A 484 -3.87 13.41 2.32
CA ASP A 484 -2.69 14.08 2.86
C ASP A 484 -1.54 13.94 1.85
N SER A 485 -0.98 15.08 1.47
CA SER A 485 0.10 15.15 0.46
C SER A 485 1.36 14.40 0.90
N SER A 486 1.59 14.24 2.21
CA SER A 486 2.77 13.54 2.73
C SER A 486 2.88 12.09 2.26
N TYR A 487 1.75 11.40 2.03
CA TYR A 487 1.75 10.06 1.45
C TYR A 487 2.23 10.08 -0.01
N ALA A 488 1.74 11.04 -0.79
CA ALA A 488 2.09 11.20 -2.20
C ALA A 488 3.53 11.73 -2.40
N ASP A 489 4.06 12.51 -1.45
CA ASP A 489 5.46 12.93 -1.42
C ASP A 489 6.42 11.75 -1.24
N VAL A 490 6.05 10.77 -0.41
CA VAL A 490 6.83 9.54 -0.21
C VAL A 490 6.78 8.67 -1.45
N VAL A 491 5.60 8.53 -2.07
CA VAL A 491 5.46 7.84 -3.36
C VAL A 491 6.36 8.50 -4.40
N GLU A 492 6.30 9.83 -4.55
CA GLU A 492 7.15 10.58 -5.47
C GLU A 492 8.65 10.34 -5.20
N ARG A 493 9.08 10.38 -3.94
CA ARG A 493 10.46 10.11 -3.54
C ARG A 493 10.91 8.72 -3.95
N VAL A 494 10.08 7.69 -3.74
CA VAL A 494 10.36 6.32 -4.20
C VAL A 494 10.47 6.27 -5.72
N LEU A 495 9.48 6.84 -6.42
CA LEU A 495 9.39 6.82 -7.88
C LEU A 495 10.66 7.36 -8.53
N TYR A 496 11.12 8.54 -8.11
CA TYR A 496 12.25 9.21 -8.74
C TYR A 496 13.62 8.83 -8.16
N ASN A 497 13.70 7.94 -7.17
CA ASN A 497 14.96 7.59 -6.52
C ASN A 497 15.08 6.07 -6.25
N GLY A 498 14.67 5.61 -5.07
CA GLY A 498 14.97 4.26 -4.57
C GLY A 498 14.40 3.10 -5.40
N MET A 499 13.32 3.33 -6.15
CA MET A 499 12.83 2.33 -7.11
C MET A 499 13.68 2.35 -8.40
N LEU A 500 13.88 3.53 -9.00
CA LEU A 500 14.58 3.65 -10.28
C LEU A 500 16.07 3.31 -10.19
N SER A 501 16.71 3.52 -9.04
CA SER A 501 18.09 3.03 -8.84
C SER A 501 18.19 1.52 -9.04
N GLY A 502 17.09 0.78 -8.81
CA GLY A 502 16.97 -0.65 -9.01
C GLY A 502 17.16 -1.15 -10.43
N VAL A 503 17.14 -0.29 -11.46
CA VAL A 503 17.24 -0.69 -12.89
C VAL A 503 18.24 0.19 -13.64
N SER A 504 19.03 -0.39 -14.55
CA SER A 504 19.96 0.37 -15.39
C SER A 504 19.23 1.25 -16.38
N LEU A 505 19.90 2.31 -16.87
CA LEU A 505 19.34 3.23 -17.87
C LEU A 505 19.02 2.53 -19.20
N ASP A 506 19.67 1.38 -19.47
CA ASP A 506 19.40 0.54 -20.64
C ASP A 506 18.37 -0.58 -20.38
N GLY A 507 17.86 -0.71 -19.15
CA GLY A 507 16.81 -1.65 -18.78
C GLY A 507 17.22 -3.12 -18.67
N LYS A 508 18.51 -3.45 -18.69
CA LYS A 508 18.98 -4.86 -18.78
C LYS A 508 19.55 -5.45 -17.50
N SER A 509 19.91 -4.60 -16.53
CA SER A 509 20.54 -5.03 -15.28
C SER A 509 19.89 -4.34 -14.08
N PHE A 510 19.94 -4.99 -12.92
CA PHE A 510 19.19 -4.57 -11.76
C PHE A 510 20.04 -4.50 -10.49
N PHE A 511 19.59 -3.71 -9.52
CA PHE A 511 20.02 -3.78 -8.13
C PHE A 511 18.95 -4.48 -7.30
N TYR A 512 19.41 -5.35 -6.40
CA TYR A 512 18.58 -5.86 -5.31
C TYR A 512 18.61 -4.84 -4.16
N GLU A 513 19.81 -4.58 -3.64
CA GLU A 513 20.12 -3.60 -2.60
C GLU A 513 20.60 -2.27 -3.21
N ASN A 514 20.13 -1.14 -2.68
CA ASN A 514 20.40 0.20 -3.24
C ASN A 514 21.20 1.05 -2.22
N PRO A 515 22.54 0.93 -2.16
CA PRO A 515 23.34 1.66 -1.18
C PRO A 515 23.32 3.17 -1.43
N LEU A 516 23.62 3.96 -0.38
CA LEU A 516 23.81 5.41 -0.47
C LEU A 516 25.29 5.80 -0.44
N GLU A 517 26.16 4.85 -0.11
CA GLU A 517 27.61 5.01 -0.15
C GLU A 517 28.27 3.72 -0.66
N ILE A 518 29.18 3.87 -1.61
CA ILE A 518 30.05 2.80 -2.12
C ILE A 518 31.49 3.29 -1.93
N ASN A 519 32.24 2.60 -1.08
CA ASN A 519 33.67 2.77 -0.91
C ASN A 519 34.40 1.51 -1.41
N LEU A 520 35.14 1.64 -2.51
CA LEU A 520 35.87 0.50 -3.10
C LEU A 520 37.12 0.13 -2.30
N SER A 521 37.73 1.07 -1.56
CA SER A 521 38.91 0.78 -0.72
C SER A 521 38.60 -0.25 0.34
N ASP A 522 37.40 -0.22 0.91
CA ASP A 522 36.97 -1.18 1.93
C ASP A 522 36.94 -2.62 1.39
N ARG A 523 36.70 -2.79 0.08
CA ARG A 523 36.61 -4.10 -0.61
C ARG A 523 37.96 -4.78 -0.80
N SER A 524 39.06 -4.04 -0.64
CA SER A 524 40.41 -4.61 -0.62
C SER A 524 40.77 -5.27 0.71
N ILE A 525 39.96 -5.07 1.76
CA ILE A 525 40.16 -5.65 3.07
C ILE A 525 39.61 -7.09 3.07
N PRO A 526 40.38 -8.10 3.51
CA PRO A 526 39.87 -9.45 3.71
C PRO A 526 38.63 -9.38 4.61
N ALA A 527 37.47 -9.73 4.07
CA ALA A 527 36.25 -9.76 4.85
C ALA A 527 36.42 -10.77 6.00
N LYS A 528 35.95 -10.43 7.21
CA LYS A 528 35.67 -11.47 8.20
C LYS A 528 34.63 -12.43 7.58
N GLU A 529 34.65 -13.70 7.96
CA GLU A 529 33.58 -14.63 7.59
C GLU A 529 32.20 -13.96 7.81
N ASN A 530 31.33 -14.04 6.81
CA ASN A 530 29.97 -13.45 6.78
C ASN A 530 29.84 -11.91 6.65
N THR A 531 30.91 -11.14 6.42
CA THR A 531 30.78 -9.71 6.06
C THR A 531 30.54 -9.54 4.54
N ARG A 532 29.28 -9.57 4.08
CA ARG A 532 28.93 -9.25 2.67
C ARG A 532 28.44 -7.81 2.56
N ARG A 533 29.13 -7.02 1.74
CA ARG A 533 28.77 -5.63 1.38
C ARG A 533 27.80 -5.60 0.21
N ALA A 534 27.13 -4.46 0.03
CA ALA A 534 26.25 -4.22 -1.11
C ALA A 534 26.96 -4.49 -2.45
N ILE A 535 26.25 -4.92 -3.49
CA ILE A 535 26.83 -4.97 -4.84
C ILE A 535 27.15 -3.56 -5.37
N THR A 536 28.24 -3.44 -6.11
CA THR A 536 28.76 -2.16 -6.66
C THR A 536 28.28 -1.85 -8.07
N ARG A 537 27.75 -2.86 -8.75
CA ARG A 537 27.19 -2.78 -10.09
C ARG A 537 25.90 -3.56 -10.13
N ARG A 538 24.99 -3.11 -10.99
CA ARG A 538 23.80 -3.88 -11.32
C ARG A 538 24.19 -5.21 -11.95
N ALA A 539 23.41 -6.25 -11.65
CA ALA A 539 23.59 -7.59 -12.20
C ALA A 539 22.40 -7.94 -13.10
N GLU A 540 22.64 -8.77 -14.12
CA GLU A 540 21.56 -9.27 -14.96
C GLU A 540 20.72 -10.29 -14.18
N VAL A 541 21.35 -11.29 -13.56
CA VAL A 541 20.67 -12.43 -12.91
C VAL A 541 20.89 -12.45 -11.40
N PHE A 542 19.86 -12.87 -10.66
CA PHE A 542 19.91 -13.17 -9.23
C PHE A 542 19.30 -14.54 -8.93
N ASP A 543 19.84 -15.26 -7.95
CA ASP A 543 19.21 -16.50 -7.46
C ASP A 543 17.80 -16.21 -6.91
N CYS A 544 17.67 -15.17 -6.10
CA CYS A 544 16.40 -14.55 -5.71
C CYS A 544 16.08 -13.41 -6.68
N SER A 545 15.22 -13.66 -7.67
CA SER A 545 14.86 -12.67 -8.71
C SER A 545 13.55 -11.94 -8.40
N CYS A 546 13.28 -11.60 -7.14
CA CYS A 546 12.06 -10.87 -6.78
C CYS A 546 12.04 -9.46 -7.39
N CYS A 547 13.19 -8.76 -7.42
CA CYS A 547 13.31 -7.36 -7.84
C CYS A 547 13.02 -7.11 -9.34
N PRO A 548 13.64 -7.83 -10.30
CA PRO A 548 13.44 -7.54 -11.72
C PRO A 548 11.97 -7.55 -12.18
N PRO A 549 11.16 -8.62 -11.98
CA PRO A 549 9.77 -8.62 -12.41
C PRO A 549 8.89 -7.68 -11.56
N ASN A 550 9.31 -7.32 -10.33
CA ASN A 550 8.59 -6.34 -9.52
C ASN A 550 8.75 -4.92 -10.09
N ILE A 551 9.94 -4.57 -10.58
CA ILE A 551 10.19 -3.31 -11.31
C ILE A 551 9.32 -3.25 -12.56
N THR A 552 9.28 -4.33 -13.35
CA THR A 552 8.54 -4.30 -14.62
C THR A 552 7.05 -4.13 -14.43
N ARG A 553 6.42 -4.79 -13.43
CA ARG A 553 4.99 -4.58 -13.14
C ARG A 553 4.71 -3.20 -12.53
N PHE A 554 5.63 -2.68 -11.73
CA PHE A 554 5.47 -1.37 -11.10
C PHE A 554 5.51 -0.24 -12.13
N ILE A 555 6.49 -0.25 -13.04
CA ILE A 555 6.55 0.72 -14.15
C ILE A 555 5.30 0.61 -15.06
N ALA A 556 4.83 -0.61 -15.33
CA ALA A 556 3.65 -0.83 -16.15
C ALA A 556 2.34 -0.33 -15.49
N SER A 557 2.24 -0.34 -14.15
CA SER A 557 1.05 0.08 -13.39
C SER A 557 1.08 1.54 -12.93
N LEU A 558 2.08 2.33 -13.35
CA LEU A 558 2.32 3.67 -12.82
C LEU A 558 1.14 4.63 -12.96
N GLY A 559 0.28 4.44 -13.98
CA GLY A 559 -0.93 5.24 -14.18
C GLY A 559 -1.84 5.28 -12.94
N GLY A 560 -1.91 4.15 -12.20
CA GLY A 560 -2.72 4.05 -10.99
C GLY A 560 -2.20 4.89 -9.81
N TYR A 561 -0.99 5.43 -9.87
CA TYR A 561 -0.41 6.24 -8.78
C TYR A 561 -0.65 7.75 -8.98
N ILE A 562 -1.21 8.15 -10.13
CA ILE A 562 -1.27 9.56 -10.53
C ILE A 562 -2.50 10.26 -9.94
N TYR A 563 -3.65 9.59 -9.93
CA TYR A 563 -4.93 10.20 -9.58
C TYR A 563 -5.78 9.34 -8.65
N SER A 564 -6.63 10.00 -7.87
CA SER A 564 -7.78 9.38 -7.20
C SER A 564 -8.98 10.32 -7.25
N PHE A 565 -10.16 9.86 -6.85
CA PHE A 565 -11.34 10.71 -6.68
C PHE A 565 -12.16 10.29 -5.47
N GLY A 566 -12.93 11.22 -4.91
CA GLY A 566 -13.89 10.91 -3.84
C GLY A 566 -14.77 12.10 -3.53
N GLY A 567 -16.03 11.84 -3.16
CA GLY A 567 -17.04 12.88 -3.07
C GLY A 567 -17.22 13.58 -4.42
N ASP A 568 -16.95 14.87 -4.47
CA ASP A 568 -16.99 15.74 -5.66
C ASP A 568 -15.60 16.16 -6.15
N THR A 569 -14.52 15.60 -5.58
CA THR A 569 -13.14 16.02 -5.85
C THR A 569 -12.34 14.96 -6.61
N VAL A 570 -11.59 15.39 -7.63
CA VAL A 570 -10.51 14.62 -8.27
C VAL A 570 -9.18 15.10 -7.69
N PHE A 571 -8.34 14.17 -7.23
CA PHE A 571 -7.03 14.45 -6.67
C PHE A 571 -5.93 14.13 -7.68
N VAL A 572 -4.99 15.06 -7.82
CA VAL A 572 -3.75 14.87 -8.59
C VAL A 572 -2.60 14.68 -7.60
N HIS A 573 -2.06 13.46 -7.56
CA HIS A 573 -0.99 13.06 -6.65
C HIS A 573 0.39 13.18 -7.30
N GLN A 574 0.55 12.78 -8.56
CA GLN A 574 1.85 12.78 -9.25
C GLN A 574 1.81 13.65 -10.49
N PHE A 575 2.90 14.38 -10.76
CA PHE A 575 3.05 15.18 -11.97
C PHE A 575 3.74 14.35 -13.04
N ILE A 576 2.93 13.78 -13.92
CA ILE A 576 3.36 12.92 -15.02
C ILE A 576 2.48 13.27 -16.22
N ASP A 577 3.11 13.53 -17.37
CA ASP A 577 2.44 13.83 -18.64
C ASP A 577 1.49 12.68 -19.01
N SER A 578 0.18 12.92 -18.89
CA SER A 578 -0.82 11.86 -18.90
C SER A 578 -2.22 12.35 -19.23
N VAL A 579 -3.09 11.40 -19.60
CA VAL A 579 -4.53 11.57 -19.78
C VAL A 579 -5.26 10.47 -19.01
N ALA A 580 -6.14 10.85 -18.08
CA ALA A 580 -7.08 9.97 -17.42
C ALA A 580 -8.48 10.14 -18.04
N ASP A 581 -9.19 9.04 -18.34
CA ASP A 581 -10.57 9.02 -18.86
C ASP A 581 -11.37 7.97 -18.09
N PHE A 582 -12.25 8.43 -17.19
CA PHE A 582 -12.90 7.58 -16.19
C PHE A 582 -14.32 8.04 -15.88
N ASP A 583 -15.11 7.14 -15.27
CA ASP A 583 -16.42 7.52 -14.73
C ASP A 583 -16.26 8.18 -13.35
N PHE A 584 -16.77 9.40 -13.22
CA PHE A 584 -16.78 10.12 -11.96
C PHE A 584 -18.21 10.42 -11.50
N ASN A 585 -18.75 9.53 -10.67
CA ASN A 585 -20.13 9.56 -10.18
C ASN A 585 -21.17 9.59 -11.32
N GLY A 586 -21.04 8.68 -12.30
CA GLY A 586 -21.97 8.55 -13.43
C GLY A 586 -21.72 9.54 -14.57
N ARG A 587 -20.58 10.22 -14.56
CA ARG A 587 -20.20 11.19 -15.59
C ARG A 587 -18.78 10.92 -16.08
N ARG A 588 -18.64 10.66 -17.37
CA ARG A 588 -17.34 10.58 -18.04
C ARG A 588 -16.56 11.88 -17.81
N THR A 589 -15.39 11.73 -17.20
CA THR A 589 -14.48 12.81 -16.83
C THR A 589 -13.12 12.54 -17.46
N VAL A 590 -12.54 13.58 -18.06
CA VAL A 590 -11.19 13.50 -18.64
C VAL A 590 -10.31 14.51 -17.95
N VAL A 591 -9.15 14.08 -17.43
CA VAL A 591 -8.13 14.95 -16.84
C VAL A 591 -6.82 14.72 -17.58
N ARG A 592 -6.27 15.77 -18.16
CA ARG A 592 -4.97 15.77 -18.82
C ARG A 592 -3.98 16.60 -18.01
N GLN A 593 -2.76 16.11 -17.92
CA GLN A 593 -1.58 16.82 -17.44
C GLN A 593 -0.57 16.91 -18.59
N SER A 594 0.00 18.08 -18.83
CA SER A 594 1.13 18.27 -19.74
C SER A 594 2.28 18.93 -19.00
N THR A 595 3.43 18.26 -18.97
CA THR A 595 4.60 18.69 -18.19
C THR A 595 5.88 18.02 -18.70
N ARG A 596 7.04 18.65 -18.43
CA ARG A 596 8.36 18.02 -18.60
C ARG A 596 8.95 17.52 -17.28
N TYR A 597 8.14 17.48 -16.22
CA TYR A 597 8.56 16.98 -14.91
C TYR A 597 9.25 15.59 -15.04
N PRO A 598 10.40 15.37 -14.40
CA PRO A 598 11.05 16.21 -13.38
C PRO A 598 12.08 17.22 -13.93
N ASP A 599 12.18 17.44 -15.25
CA ASP A 599 13.16 18.37 -15.83
C ASP A 599 12.86 19.83 -15.46
N ASP A 600 11.59 20.22 -15.39
CA ASP A 600 11.12 21.51 -14.88
C ASP A 600 9.84 21.37 -14.01
N GLY A 601 9.37 22.49 -13.47
CA GLY A 601 8.23 22.54 -12.54
C GLY A 601 6.92 23.03 -13.17
N ALA A 602 6.85 23.18 -14.49
CA ALA A 602 5.67 23.68 -15.18
C ALA A 602 4.69 22.54 -15.48
N VAL A 603 3.42 22.70 -15.06
CA VAL A 603 2.36 21.73 -15.30
C VAL A 603 1.10 22.46 -15.78
N VAL A 604 0.53 21.98 -16.88
CA VAL A 604 -0.79 22.43 -17.36
C VAL A 604 -1.80 21.30 -17.19
N PHE A 605 -2.89 21.61 -16.51
CA PHE A 605 -4.03 20.71 -16.32
C PHE A 605 -5.18 21.12 -17.24
N GLU A 606 -5.79 20.16 -17.91
CA GLU A 606 -7.05 20.33 -18.61
C GLU A 606 -8.05 19.29 -18.10
N ALA A 607 -9.21 19.71 -17.61
CA ALA A 607 -10.25 18.82 -17.15
C ALA A 607 -11.57 19.05 -17.91
N LYS A 608 -12.27 17.97 -18.26
CA LYS A 608 -13.56 17.96 -18.97
C LYS A 608 -14.56 17.07 -18.25
N GLY A 609 -15.85 17.42 -18.28
CA GLY A 609 -16.89 16.69 -17.55
C GLY A 609 -16.97 17.06 -16.06
N VAL A 610 -16.32 18.16 -15.66
CA VAL A 610 -16.05 18.53 -14.26
C VAL A 610 -16.94 19.64 -13.71
N ARG A 611 -18.03 19.99 -14.39
CA ARG A 611 -18.98 21.00 -13.88
C ARG A 611 -19.55 20.57 -12.52
N GLY A 612 -19.46 21.46 -11.53
CA GLY A 612 -19.89 21.22 -10.16
C GLY A 612 -18.98 20.26 -9.39
N LYS A 613 -17.73 20.09 -9.82
CA LYS A 613 -16.71 19.25 -9.19
C LYS A 613 -15.55 20.11 -8.69
N ARG A 614 -14.60 19.48 -7.99
CA ARG A 614 -13.35 20.09 -7.55
C ARG A 614 -12.16 19.36 -8.14
N LEU A 615 -11.08 20.10 -8.41
CA LEU A 615 -9.74 19.54 -8.66
C LEU A 615 -8.85 19.87 -7.46
N ALA A 616 -8.21 18.88 -6.88
CA ALA A 616 -7.25 19.02 -5.79
C ALA A 616 -5.85 18.67 -6.29
N VAL A 617 -4.95 19.65 -6.38
CA VAL A 617 -3.59 19.47 -6.87
C VAL A 617 -2.63 19.45 -5.70
N ARG A 618 -1.79 18.41 -5.60
CA ARG A 618 -0.75 18.33 -4.56
C ARG A 618 0.19 19.54 -4.64
N ILE A 619 0.61 20.06 -3.49
CA ILE A 619 1.74 20.96 -3.35
C ILE A 619 2.87 20.14 -2.72
N PRO A 620 3.94 19.81 -3.45
CA PRO A 620 5.00 18.97 -2.90
C PRO A 620 5.69 19.60 -1.69
N SER A 621 5.96 18.83 -0.64
CA SER A 621 6.65 19.37 0.55
C SER A 621 8.05 19.91 0.27
N TRP A 622 8.72 19.45 -0.80
CA TRP A 622 10.01 20.00 -1.22
C TRP A 622 9.89 21.38 -1.89
N CYS A 623 8.70 21.77 -2.36
CA CYS A 623 8.45 22.99 -3.11
C CYS A 623 8.03 24.14 -2.19
N SER A 624 8.93 25.10 -1.96
CA SER A 624 8.68 26.22 -1.02
C SER A 624 8.02 27.42 -1.70
N ASN A 625 8.34 27.66 -2.97
CA ASN A 625 7.71 28.70 -3.77
C ASN A 625 7.07 28.07 -5.00
N HIS A 626 5.83 28.43 -5.26
CA HIS A 626 5.06 27.96 -6.40
C HIS A 626 3.96 28.98 -6.72
N SER A 627 3.37 28.87 -7.90
CA SER A 627 2.25 29.73 -8.29
C SER A 627 1.24 29.00 -9.15
N PHE A 628 -0.03 29.36 -8.98
CA PHE A 628 -1.12 28.93 -9.86
C PHE A 628 -1.64 30.15 -10.61
N ASP A 629 -2.05 29.98 -11.87
CA ASP A 629 -2.69 31.05 -12.65
C ASP A 629 -4.10 31.41 -12.13
N LYS A 630 -4.68 30.52 -11.31
CA LYS A 630 -5.96 30.69 -10.63
C LYS A 630 -5.76 30.55 -9.14
N GLN A 631 -6.53 31.30 -8.34
CA GLN A 631 -6.46 31.19 -6.89
C GLN A 631 -7.20 29.93 -6.41
N PRO A 632 -6.60 29.09 -5.55
CA PRO A 632 -7.30 27.97 -4.95
C PRO A 632 -8.39 28.47 -3.99
N SER A 633 -9.49 27.72 -3.87
CA SER A 633 -10.53 28.01 -2.89
C SER A 633 -10.13 27.63 -1.47
N ASP A 634 -9.25 26.64 -1.32
CA ASP A 634 -8.65 26.25 -0.05
C ASP A 634 -7.33 25.50 -0.27
N VAL A 635 -6.46 25.48 0.75
CA VAL A 635 -5.29 24.61 0.81
C VAL A 635 -5.33 23.81 2.10
N THR A 636 -5.64 22.52 1.98
CA THR A 636 -5.77 21.61 3.13
C THR A 636 -4.89 20.38 2.94
N LYS A 637 -4.10 20.05 3.97
CA LYS A 637 -3.17 18.91 3.99
C LYS A 637 -2.22 18.82 2.77
N GLY A 638 -1.81 19.99 2.28
CA GLY A 638 -0.92 20.12 1.11
C GLY A 638 -1.56 19.79 -0.23
N TYR A 639 -2.89 19.89 -0.35
CA TYR A 639 -3.59 19.97 -1.62
C TYR A 639 -4.23 21.35 -1.79
N ALA A 640 -4.01 21.97 -2.95
CA ALA A 640 -4.73 23.16 -3.40
C ALA A 640 -6.01 22.75 -4.11
N TYR A 641 -7.15 23.21 -3.63
CA TYR A 641 -8.47 22.87 -4.16
C TYR A 641 -8.99 23.98 -5.07
N PHE A 642 -9.59 23.58 -6.20
CA PHE A 642 -10.19 24.47 -7.18
C PHE A 642 -11.63 24.04 -7.44
N ASP A 643 -12.59 24.92 -7.18
CA ASP A 643 -14.00 24.69 -7.48
C ASP A 643 -14.29 25.00 -8.95
N ILE A 644 -15.04 24.12 -9.62
CA ILE A 644 -15.20 24.17 -11.07
C ILE A 644 -16.69 24.34 -11.44
N ASP A 645 -17.06 25.55 -11.87
CA ASP A 645 -18.44 25.87 -12.29
C ASP A 645 -18.73 25.61 -13.78
N SER A 646 -17.70 25.22 -14.52
CA SER A 646 -17.69 25.04 -15.98
C SER A 646 -17.49 23.57 -16.34
N ASP A 647 -17.93 23.15 -17.53
CA ASP A 647 -17.68 21.78 -17.99
C ASP A 647 -16.22 21.53 -18.41
N LYS A 648 -15.49 22.61 -18.67
CA LYS A 648 -14.06 22.62 -18.98
C LYS A 648 -13.31 23.46 -17.97
N PHE A 649 -12.17 22.98 -17.52
CA PHE A 649 -11.29 23.68 -16.60
C PHE A 649 -9.86 23.56 -17.07
N GLU A 650 -9.13 24.66 -17.00
CA GLU A 650 -7.69 24.70 -17.30
C GLU A 650 -6.99 25.32 -16.09
N LEU A 651 -5.80 24.83 -15.75
CA LEU A 651 -5.01 25.36 -14.64
C LEU A 651 -3.53 25.24 -15.00
N SER A 652 -2.79 26.33 -14.85
CA SER A 652 -1.33 26.32 -14.96
C SER A 652 -0.73 26.37 -13.55
N TYR A 653 0.22 25.49 -13.30
CA TYR A 653 0.95 25.38 -12.04
C TYR A 653 2.45 25.46 -12.31
N GLU A 654 3.13 26.37 -11.63
CA GLU A 654 4.58 26.55 -11.70
C GLU A 654 5.19 26.26 -10.34
N MET A 655 6.08 25.26 -10.28
CA MET A 655 6.86 24.88 -9.11
C MET A 655 8.30 25.36 -9.24
N GLU A 656 8.84 26.00 -8.21
CA GLU A 656 10.26 26.35 -8.19
C GLU A 656 11.13 25.09 -7.96
N MET A 657 11.91 24.72 -8.99
CA MET A 657 12.78 23.54 -8.99
C MET A 657 14.23 23.84 -8.60
N THR A 658 14.50 24.89 -7.81
CA THR A 658 15.86 25.26 -7.42
C THR A 658 16.53 24.14 -6.62
N PRO A 659 17.80 23.76 -6.91
CA PRO A 659 18.54 22.78 -6.13
C PRO A 659 18.64 23.16 -4.65
N LYS A 660 18.44 22.19 -3.76
CA LYS A 660 18.44 22.36 -2.30
C LYS A 660 19.37 21.37 -1.62
N TRP A 661 20.11 21.88 -0.65
CA TRP A 661 20.88 21.08 0.30
C TRP A 661 19.97 20.60 1.44
N TYR A 662 20.06 19.32 1.77
CA TYR A 662 19.34 18.68 2.85
C TYR A 662 20.31 18.22 3.95
N GLU A 663 19.88 18.38 5.19
CA GLU A 663 20.50 17.78 6.37
C GLU A 663 19.57 16.70 6.93
N ALA A 664 20.15 15.61 7.43
CA ALA A 664 19.39 14.64 8.20
C ALA A 664 19.08 15.20 9.60
N SER A 665 18.10 14.60 10.28
CA SER A 665 17.90 14.86 11.71
C SER A 665 19.20 14.63 12.49
N ALA A 666 19.51 15.44 13.49
CA ALA A 666 20.69 15.25 14.35
C ALA A 666 20.75 13.89 15.07
N LYS A 667 19.66 13.12 15.07
CA LYS A 667 19.60 11.75 15.59
C LYS A 667 20.15 10.71 14.62
N VAL A 668 20.25 11.03 13.33
CA VAL A 668 20.84 10.18 12.30
C VAL A 668 22.35 10.36 12.33
N TRP A 669 23.01 9.53 13.13
CA TRP A 669 24.44 9.64 13.40
C TRP A 669 25.32 9.39 12.17
N ALA A 670 24.87 8.57 11.22
CA ALA A 670 25.59 8.24 9.99
C ALA A 670 25.80 9.46 9.04
N ASP A 671 24.93 10.47 9.19
CA ASP A 671 24.88 11.68 8.35
C ASP A 671 25.37 12.93 9.10
N ALA A 672 25.90 12.77 10.32
CA ALA A 672 26.39 13.90 11.11
C ALA A 672 27.51 14.65 10.35
N GLY A 673 27.32 15.97 10.17
CA GLY A 673 28.26 16.82 9.45
C GLY A 673 28.26 16.63 7.93
N LYS A 674 27.25 15.94 7.38
CA LYS A 674 27.08 15.73 5.94
C LYS A 674 25.84 16.45 5.41
N VAL A 675 25.82 16.66 4.09
CA VAL A 675 24.68 17.19 3.35
C VAL A 675 24.42 16.36 2.10
N ALA A 676 23.15 16.29 1.69
CA ALA A 676 22.72 15.70 0.43
C ALA A 676 22.13 16.78 -0.47
N LEU A 677 22.25 16.61 -1.79
CA LEU A 677 21.71 17.55 -2.78
C LEU A 677 20.49 16.94 -3.47
N ALA A 678 19.41 17.71 -3.59
CA ALA A 678 18.25 17.32 -4.39
C ALA A 678 17.72 18.49 -5.21
N ARG A 679 17.05 18.20 -6.32
CA ARG A 679 16.36 19.18 -7.17
C ARG A 679 14.99 18.64 -7.52
N GLY A 680 13.94 19.35 -7.10
CA GLY A 680 12.58 18.81 -7.16
C GLY A 680 12.49 17.46 -6.42
N PRO A 681 11.96 16.40 -7.05
CA PRO A 681 11.83 15.09 -6.43
C PRO A 681 13.11 14.24 -6.52
N VAL A 682 14.13 14.68 -7.26
CA VAL A 682 15.31 13.88 -7.60
C VAL A 682 16.43 14.17 -6.60
N VAL A 683 16.87 13.15 -5.88
CA VAL A 683 18.09 13.12 -5.07
C VAL A 683 19.28 12.89 -5.98
N TYR A 684 20.40 13.54 -5.68
CA TYR A 684 21.63 13.43 -6.45
C TYR A 684 22.74 12.75 -5.64
N CYS A 685 23.74 12.23 -6.35
CA CYS A 685 24.94 11.62 -5.78
C CYS A 685 26.19 12.04 -6.56
N VAL A 686 27.35 11.91 -5.92
CA VAL A 686 28.66 12.01 -6.58
C VAL A 686 29.16 10.62 -6.95
N GLU A 687 29.69 10.45 -8.16
CA GLU A 687 30.42 9.24 -8.57
C GLU A 687 31.90 9.58 -8.78
N GLY A 688 32.79 8.63 -8.47
CA GLY A 688 34.23 8.82 -8.65
C GLY A 688 34.68 8.96 -10.11
N VAL A 689 33.85 8.56 -11.07
CA VAL A 689 34.07 8.84 -12.51
C VAL A 689 34.15 10.34 -12.78
N ASP A 690 33.37 11.16 -12.08
CA ASP A 690 33.35 12.61 -12.27
C ASP A 690 34.17 13.38 -11.23
N ASN A 691 34.34 12.80 -10.04
CA ASN A 691 34.90 13.48 -8.87
C ASN A 691 36.26 12.92 -8.40
N GLY A 692 36.76 11.88 -9.07
CA GLY A 692 37.95 11.14 -8.65
C GLY A 692 37.68 10.15 -7.50
N ARG A 693 38.75 9.52 -7.00
CA ARG A 693 38.66 8.57 -5.87
C ARG A 693 38.54 9.30 -4.54
N GLU A 694 38.16 8.53 -3.51
CA GLU A 694 38.14 8.97 -2.09
C GLU A 694 37.07 10.02 -1.81
N LEU A 695 35.83 9.71 -2.20
CA LEU A 695 34.70 10.66 -2.09
C LEU A 695 34.45 11.16 -0.66
N TRP A 696 34.83 10.40 0.36
CA TRP A 696 34.76 10.80 1.78
C TRP A 696 35.65 12.02 2.13
N THR A 697 36.50 12.47 1.20
CA THR A 697 37.33 13.68 1.35
C THR A 697 36.68 14.93 0.77
N LEU A 698 35.52 14.81 0.12
CA LEU A 698 34.81 15.92 -0.51
C LEU A 698 33.91 16.65 0.49
N TYR A 699 33.97 17.98 0.44
CA TYR A 699 33.15 18.87 1.24
C TYR A 699 32.44 19.88 0.33
N ALA A 700 31.12 19.97 0.41
CA ALA A 700 30.34 20.95 -0.34
C ALA A 700 30.39 22.34 0.31
N ASP A 701 30.52 23.37 -0.51
CA ASP A 701 30.23 24.75 -0.12
C ASP A 701 28.74 25.02 -0.34
N ILE A 702 27.97 24.95 0.73
CA ILE A 702 26.50 25.04 0.66
C ILE A 702 25.99 26.47 0.43
N PHE A 703 26.86 27.48 0.54
CA PHE A 703 26.50 28.89 0.32
C PHE A 703 26.73 29.32 -1.13
N SER A 704 27.56 28.60 -1.86
CA SER A 704 27.78 28.82 -3.28
C SER A 704 26.59 28.34 -4.13
N PRO A 705 26.20 29.06 -5.19
CA PRO A 705 25.14 28.63 -6.10
C PRO A 705 25.48 27.30 -6.79
N VAL A 706 24.46 26.44 -6.90
CA VAL A 706 24.55 25.19 -7.67
C VAL A 706 24.15 25.45 -9.12
N LYS A 707 24.93 24.94 -10.08
CA LYS A 707 24.69 25.10 -11.51
C LYS A 707 24.07 23.84 -12.12
N GLU A 708 22.98 24.02 -12.84
CA GLU A 708 22.34 22.96 -13.63
C GLU A 708 23.06 22.78 -14.97
N ILE A 709 23.39 21.53 -15.32
CA ILE A 709 24.08 21.17 -16.56
C ILE A 709 23.45 19.91 -17.15
N ARG A 710 23.07 19.93 -18.42
CA ARG A 710 22.66 18.71 -19.14
C ARG A 710 23.89 17.92 -19.54
N ASP A 711 24.02 16.69 -19.05
CA ASP A 711 25.07 15.77 -19.49
C ASP A 711 24.66 15.14 -20.83
N GLU A 712 25.46 15.33 -21.87
CA GLU A 712 25.15 14.84 -23.22
C GLU A 712 25.23 13.31 -23.35
N ARG A 713 26.04 12.64 -22.50
CA ARG A 713 26.26 11.19 -22.59
C ARG A 713 25.15 10.40 -21.92
N LEU A 714 24.72 10.86 -20.75
CA LEU A 714 23.61 10.27 -20.00
C LEU A 714 22.26 10.84 -20.45
N ASN A 715 22.25 12.00 -21.11
CA ASN A 715 21.06 12.79 -21.42
C ASN A 715 20.23 13.10 -20.16
N LEU A 716 20.92 13.46 -19.06
CA LEU A 716 20.30 13.76 -17.77
C LEU A 716 20.69 15.16 -17.30
N LEU A 717 19.84 15.75 -16.46
CA LEU A 717 20.18 16.95 -15.73
C LEU A 717 21.13 16.60 -14.58
N CYS A 718 22.29 17.25 -14.54
CA CYS A 718 23.33 17.13 -13.52
C CYS A 718 23.52 18.47 -12.80
N LEU A 719 24.19 18.44 -11.66
CA LEU A 719 24.42 19.62 -10.82
C LEU A 719 25.91 19.80 -10.54
N ASP A 720 26.43 21.02 -10.71
CA ASP A 720 27.81 21.39 -10.35
C ASP A 720 27.73 22.28 -9.13
N ALA A 721 28.36 21.84 -8.04
CA ALA A 721 28.51 22.63 -6.84
C ALA A 721 29.99 22.98 -6.64
N ALA A 722 30.23 24.16 -6.07
CA ALA A 722 31.53 24.47 -5.51
C ALA A 722 31.75 23.65 -4.24
N GLY A 723 32.99 23.29 -3.98
CA GLY A 723 33.37 22.60 -2.77
C GLY A 723 34.87 22.43 -2.71
N TYR A 724 35.30 21.47 -1.90
CA TYR A 724 36.70 21.29 -1.58
C TYR A 724 37.04 19.82 -1.40
N LYS A 725 38.28 19.45 -1.73
CA LYS A 725 38.87 18.16 -1.41
C LYS A 725 39.87 18.34 -0.27
N LYS A 726 39.73 17.57 0.81
CA LYS A 726 40.70 17.55 1.90
C LYS A 726 42.05 17.03 1.40
N ALA A 727 43.12 17.79 1.61
CA ALA A 727 44.45 17.44 1.13
C ALA A 727 45.31 16.70 2.18
N GLU A 728 46.12 15.76 1.67
CA GLU A 728 47.23 15.11 2.38
C GLU A 728 48.30 16.13 2.84
N CYS A 729 49.14 15.77 3.82
CA CYS A 729 50.29 16.59 4.23
C CYS A 729 51.25 16.71 3.04
N CYS A 730 51.85 17.88 2.83
CA CYS A 730 52.99 18.02 1.91
C CYS A 730 54.25 17.26 2.39
N CYS A 731 54.23 16.83 3.65
CA CYS A 731 55.24 16.05 4.37
C CYS A 731 55.35 14.64 3.77
N ARG A 732 56.56 14.12 3.56
CA ARG A 732 56.78 12.76 3.04
C ARG A 732 57.64 11.91 4.00
N PRO A 733 57.11 10.79 4.54
CA PRO A 733 55.72 10.32 4.42
C PRO A 733 54.75 11.25 5.16
N SER A 734 53.51 11.30 4.70
CA SER A 734 52.44 12.04 5.38
C SER A 734 52.14 11.36 6.72
N PRO A 735 52.08 12.10 7.85
CA PRO A 735 51.80 11.50 9.15
C PRO A 735 50.34 11.03 9.24
N LEU A 736 50.12 9.86 9.85
CA LEU A 736 48.79 9.28 10.07
C LEU A 736 47.90 10.20 10.93
N TYR A 737 48.47 10.84 11.95
CA TYR A 737 47.80 11.80 12.82
C TYR A 737 48.60 13.10 12.90
N ARG A 738 47.92 14.24 12.84
CA ARG A 738 48.53 15.58 12.94
C ARG A 738 47.57 16.57 13.59
N PRO A 739 48.07 17.68 14.18
CA PRO A 739 47.23 18.81 14.54
C PRO A 739 46.40 19.28 13.32
N VAL A 740 45.16 19.69 13.57
CA VAL A 740 44.23 20.11 12.50
C VAL A 740 44.87 21.24 11.68
N SER A 741 44.85 21.08 10.37
CA SER A 741 45.23 22.12 9.39
C SER A 741 44.07 22.30 8.41
N GLY A 742 43.70 23.54 8.08
CA GLY A 742 42.64 23.87 7.11
C GLY A 742 43.02 23.65 5.64
N ASN A 743 43.80 22.60 5.33
CA ASN A 743 44.29 22.36 3.97
C ASN A 743 43.18 21.70 3.13
N PHE A 744 42.39 22.55 2.49
CA PHE A 744 41.34 22.19 1.55
C PHE A 744 41.69 22.75 0.17
N LEU A 745 41.66 21.89 -0.85
CA LEU A 745 41.87 22.31 -2.24
C LEU A 745 40.49 22.58 -2.86
N PRO A 746 40.26 23.75 -3.47
CA PRO A 746 39.03 24.00 -4.22
C PRO A 746 38.76 22.89 -5.24
N ALA A 747 37.52 22.43 -5.29
CA ALA A 747 37.06 21.37 -6.16
C ALA A 747 35.68 21.72 -6.71
N ARG A 748 35.41 21.23 -7.93
CA ARG A 748 34.08 21.23 -8.51
C ARG A 748 33.47 19.84 -8.27
N LEU A 749 32.36 19.79 -7.57
CA LEU A 749 31.65 18.56 -7.25
C LEU A 749 30.55 18.37 -8.29
N ARG A 750 30.66 17.32 -9.10
CA ARG A 750 29.68 16.91 -10.11
C ARG A 750 28.72 15.90 -9.50
N PHE A 751 27.46 16.29 -9.44
CA PHE A 751 26.35 15.47 -8.97
C PHE A 751 25.51 14.98 -10.14
N ILE A 752 25.16 13.70 -10.14
CA ILE A 752 24.21 13.07 -11.07
C ILE A 752 22.97 12.59 -10.31
N PRO A 753 21.80 12.43 -10.96
CA PRO A 753 20.64 11.82 -10.32
C PRO A 753 21.00 10.47 -9.70
N TYR A 754 20.55 10.22 -8.47
CA TYR A 754 20.85 8.98 -7.75
C TYR A 754 20.48 7.75 -8.57
N TYR A 755 19.28 7.72 -9.18
CA TYR A 755 18.88 6.57 -9.99
C TYR A 755 19.85 6.24 -11.14
N ALA A 756 20.69 7.17 -11.58
CA ALA A 756 21.61 7.01 -12.70
C ALA A 756 23.01 6.48 -12.32
N PHE A 757 23.33 6.33 -11.03
CA PHE A 757 24.63 5.78 -10.61
C PHE A 757 24.85 4.35 -11.14
N ALA A 758 26.10 3.90 -11.22
CA ALA A 758 26.53 2.58 -11.69
C ALA A 758 26.12 2.24 -13.14
N ASN A 759 25.97 3.25 -14.01
CA ASN A 759 25.82 3.07 -15.47
C ASN A 759 27.11 3.34 -16.26
N ARG A 760 28.22 3.69 -15.56
CA ARG A 760 29.49 4.12 -16.19
C ARG A 760 30.71 3.34 -15.70
N GLY A 761 30.49 2.13 -15.16
CA GLY A 761 31.51 1.29 -14.54
C GLY A 761 31.45 1.29 -13.01
N GLU A 762 32.30 0.48 -12.37
CA GLU A 762 32.43 0.46 -10.90
C GLU A 762 33.32 1.61 -10.45
N THR A 763 32.81 2.35 -9.48
CA THR A 763 33.46 3.51 -8.90
C THR A 763 32.94 3.71 -7.48
N ASP A 764 33.65 4.50 -6.68
CA ASP A 764 33.08 5.06 -5.45
C ASP A 764 31.82 5.87 -5.77
N MET A 765 30.84 5.87 -4.87
CA MET A 765 29.62 6.68 -4.96
C MET A 765 29.23 7.19 -3.57
N ALA A 766 28.73 8.43 -3.46
CA ALA A 766 28.15 8.93 -2.21
C ALA A 766 26.97 9.88 -2.46
N VAL A 767 25.88 9.69 -1.72
CA VAL A 767 24.75 10.64 -1.65
C VAL A 767 25.05 11.77 -0.67
N TRP A 768 25.61 11.43 0.50
CA TRP A 768 25.95 12.36 1.57
C TRP A 768 27.42 12.74 1.50
N VAL A 769 27.71 14.03 1.28
CA VAL A 769 29.07 14.58 1.24
C VAL A 769 29.33 15.45 2.46
N GLY A 770 30.60 15.70 2.80
CA GLY A 770 30.94 16.56 3.94
C GLY A 770 30.37 17.97 3.77
N LYS A 771 29.93 18.59 4.87
CA LYS A 771 29.53 20.00 4.90
C LYS A 771 30.73 20.86 5.28
N LEU A 772 31.11 21.82 4.44
CA LEU A 772 32.05 22.86 4.86
C LEU A 772 31.26 23.98 5.58
N CYS A 773 31.67 24.29 6.81
CA CYS A 773 31.07 25.37 7.62
C CYS A 773 31.80 26.69 7.41
#